data_AF-A0A978TY80-F1
#
_entry.id   AF-A0A978TY80-F1
#
_cell.length_a   1.000
_cell.length_b   1.000
_cell.length_c   1.000
_cell.angle_alpha   90.00
_cell.angle_beta   90.00
_cell.angle_gamma   90.00
#
_symmetry.space_group_name_H-M   'P 1'
#
loop_
_entity.id
_entity.type
_entity.pdbx_description
1 polymer ?
#
loop_
_entity_poly.entity_id
_entity_poly.type
_entity_poly.pdbx_seq_one_letter_code
_entity_poly.pdbx_strand_id
1 'polypeptide(L)'
;MATLIGTSGDDFLVGTSLANLILGEAGDDVLLGEGDSDRIVGGAGNDFINGGAGNDEVDGDDGDDTLLGGEGNDILRGGSGNDFLEGGLGNDVLEGGDGDDFLFGGPGRDILTGGFGNDSFVISNGSGGPRLGNANIITDYVDGQDKILLANGLRFGQLNIFQGTGAQARNTIIQNRLTGEFLAILQGVNRRVINSADFVARTLPRPDTAPPQPGRLFIQNITTSGISEQVFSVQFADAVQLNSRSFRSGNVAVTGPNGFQQLAELVSVDQPGNGTSRTVTYRIIAPNGDWNANNNGTYQVTLLAGQIFDTSGNFARTAALGSFTVNVPIPVVPVSISVSSDQVVEDSGTTMTFTFTREEYLLNALAVSFNLSGSATVNRDFTIAGATFNNGVWTVNFAPNAATATVQITPLADNLREGDESIIVSLVPGAAYRPGSSDIVSAVILDDESDITLTVEPASVLEDSTGAMVYTFTRSGFAERNITVNFAISGTASFGSDYTVSAPTGTLFSFNGTTGSISFAAGESSKTLLISPIADTTFEDNETVALQLSAGVGYAPATTSPVVGTILNDEAAIALSVSPGEVAEDSGTSLVYTFTRTGFTGNPLAVRFTLSGTASPTDYTLSGATISGNSGIISFGPGDTTATVIVTPNADAVLEDNESLTLTLDAGTGYVLGNQTTATGIILNDEGSVSLTVTPESVIENSGTSLVYTFTRSGFIDRAITVIFDVGGTATFGGAGSDYTVTPGPGTTATFGVSGGSVSFAAGETVKTLRIRPIGDINRESDETVSLQLRSNNGYVVTTPDPVIGTFIDDDAAVSLSVNTPAIEEDTGTIIYTFTRAGFLGNALTVRFSVGGTATPGSDYTASSDAANLDFAAGAITFAPGQDTVRLTLTPTRDTNLIEQDETVSLQLLPSTTYEVSTTGAVTSTILNDDGIVRNTADSGAGSLREAIFAALNPLSTSSVITFAPTVSGTINLSSALPVLSRNVTIIGPGSAVLEVRRSSGENFRIFQVSRNATVSLQGLAIANGNASLGGGILNEGTLTLTDTLITGNTATIGGGIHNTGDLLLSNGNDIVNNTATLQGGGIYNNGTLNIAAQDNTLANINVIAGNSAINFTGGGIYNDRTATIINASFSNNRASLDVRNSSGAIYNAASASQLQVGNSFFNRGTLNSPNIIGGPNGIGAIAYTDLGGNEF
;
A
#
# COMPACT_ATOMS: atom_id res chain seq x y z
N MET A 1 84.31 11.71 -58.99
CA MET A 1 85.62 11.34 -58.43
C MET A 1 86.54 12.53 -58.33
N ALA A 2 86.53 13.18 -57.16
CA ALA A 2 87.69 13.91 -56.65
C ALA A 2 88.50 12.96 -55.74
N THR A 3 89.83 13.07 -55.77
CA THR A 3 90.72 12.15 -55.04
C THR A 3 91.34 12.86 -53.84
N LEU A 4 91.23 12.25 -52.67
CA LEU A 4 91.94 12.60 -51.44
C LEU A 4 92.90 11.46 -51.11
N ILE A 5 94.11 11.80 -50.68
CA ILE A 5 95.15 10.86 -50.29
C ILE A 5 95.77 11.40 -49.01
N GLY A 6 95.86 10.56 -47.99
CA GLY A 6 96.52 10.83 -46.72
C GLY A 6 98.04 10.80 -46.85
N THR A 7 98.68 10.60 -45.70
CA THR A 7 100.13 10.55 -45.56
C THR A 7 100.56 9.16 -45.07
N SER A 8 101.39 9.06 -44.04
CA SER A 8 101.77 7.78 -43.46
C SER A 8 101.73 7.88 -41.92
N GLY A 9 100.71 8.58 -41.44
CA GLY A 9 100.32 8.69 -40.05
C GLY A 9 99.00 9.47 -39.93
N ASP A 10 98.32 9.25 -38.82
CA ASP A 10 96.93 9.61 -38.50
C ASP A 10 96.39 10.89 -39.21
N ASP A 11 95.53 10.70 -40.20
CA ASP A 11 94.96 11.72 -41.08
C ASP A 11 93.42 11.86 -40.93
N PHE A 12 92.90 13.05 -41.22
CA PHE A 12 91.46 13.36 -41.21
C PHE A 12 91.01 13.84 -42.59
N LEU A 13 90.38 12.95 -43.37
CA LEU A 13 89.98 13.20 -44.75
C LEU A 13 88.46 13.25 -44.87
N VAL A 14 87.94 14.32 -45.49
CA VAL A 14 86.51 14.52 -45.73
C VAL A 14 86.29 14.76 -47.21
N GLY A 15 85.46 13.91 -47.81
CA GLY A 15 85.00 13.96 -49.18
C GLY A 15 84.01 15.11 -49.42
N THR A 16 83.17 14.90 -50.42
CA THR A 16 82.22 15.87 -50.95
C THR A 16 80.91 15.17 -51.27
N SER A 17 79.84 15.91 -51.50
CA SER A 17 78.55 15.33 -51.94
C SER A 17 78.56 14.89 -53.43
N LEU A 18 79.68 14.34 -53.91
CA LEU A 18 79.93 13.86 -55.27
C LEU A 18 80.97 12.74 -55.18
N ALA A 19 80.79 11.67 -55.95
CA ALA A 19 81.65 10.48 -55.93
C ALA A 19 83.14 10.80 -55.71
N ASN A 20 83.79 10.12 -54.80
CA ASN A 20 85.14 10.36 -54.31
C ASN A 20 86.01 9.10 -54.40
N LEU A 21 87.33 9.31 -54.37
CA LEU A 21 88.31 8.27 -54.07
C LEU A 21 89.12 8.77 -52.86
N ILE A 22 89.03 8.08 -51.73
CA ILE A 22 89.72 8.45 -50.49
C ILE A 22 90.66 7.30 -50.12
N LEU A 23 91.93 7.62 -49.84
CA LEU A 23 92.97 6.68 -49.42
C LEU A 23 93.61 7.21 -48.14
N GLY A 24 93.56 6.47 -47.03
CA GLY A 24 94.29 6.80 -45.80
C GLY A 24 95.79 6.53 -45.92
N GLU A 25 96.11 5.33 -46.41
CA GLU A 25 97.43 4.70 -46.60
C GLU A 25 97.98 4.00 -45.34
N ALA A 26 98.37 4.74 -44.30
CA ALA A 26 98.84 4.13 -43.05
C ALA A 26 98.82 5.12 -41.88
N GLY A 27 98.37 4.69 -40.71
CA GLY A 27 98.01 5.55 -39.58
C GLY A 27 96.66 5.11 -39.02
N ASP A 28 96.28 5.55 -37.82
CA ASP A 28 94.90 5.34 -37.34
C ASP A 28 94.04 6.50 -37.92
N ASP A 29 93.41 6.29 -39.08
CA ASP A 29 92.84 7.34 -39.93
C ASP A 29 91.32 7.55 -39.73
N VAL A 30 90.84 8.74 -40.10
CA VAL A 30 89.42 9.11 -40.07
C VAL A 30 88.96 9.58 -41.45
N LEU A 31 88.19 8.73 -42.13
CA LEU A 31 87.82 8.87 -43.55
C LEU A 31 86.31 8.99 -43.72
N LEU A 32 85.83 10.12 -44.26
CA LEU A 32 84.40 10.40 -44.46
C LEU A 32 84.13 10.67 -45.95
N GLY A 33 83.26 9.89 -46.61
CA GLY A 33 82.89 10.10 -48.02
C GLY A 33 81.90 11.25 -48.22
N GLU A 34 80.86 11.29 -47.37
CA GLU A 34 79.69 12.18 -47.36
C GLU A 34 78.56 11.77 -48.34
N GLY A 35 78.81 11.59 -49.64
CA GLY A 35 77.81 10.95 -50.52
C GLY A 35 77.89 11.21 -52.03
N ASP A 36 76.96 10.61 -52.77
CA ASP A 36 77.18 9.97 -54.08
C ASP A 36 78.13 8.76 -53.96
N SER A 37 78.25 7.91 -54.99
CA SER A 37 78.94 6.61 -54.87
C SER A 37 80.47 6.74 -54.75
N ASP A 38 81.00 6.40 -53.58
CA ASP A 38 82.39 6.59 -53.19
C ASP A 38 83.22 5.29 -53.24
N ARG A 39 84.54 5.45 -53.29
CA ARG A 39 85.49 4.37 -53.03
C ARG A 39 86.48 4.83 -51.96
N ILE A 40 86.51 4.13 -50.83
CA ILE A 40 87.34 4.47 -49.68
C ILE A 40 88.20 3.27 -49.31
N VAL A 41 89.48 3.52 -49.04
CA VAL A 41 90.43 2.53 -48.51
C VAL A 41 91.09 3.15 -47.29
N GLY A 42 91.02 2.45 -46.17
CA GLY A 42 91.77 2.76 -44.95
C GLY A 42 93.27 2.60 -45.18
N GLY A 43 93.76 1.39 -44.98
CA GLY A 43 95.12 0.99 -45.29
C GLY A 43 95.72 0.13 -44.18
N ALA A 44 96.65 0.69 -43.42
CA ALA A 44 97.31 -0.02 -42.33
C ALA A 44 97.29 0.81 -41.03
N GLY A 45 96.44 0.40 -40.09
CA GLY A 45 96.10 1.10 -38.86
C GLY A 45 94.70 0.72 -38.41
N ASN A 46 94.16 1.31 -37.35
CA ASN A 46 92.79 1.02 -36.91
C ASN A 46 91.89 2.17 -37.33
N ASP A 47 91.23 2.00 -38.48
CA ASP A 47 90.62 3.09 -39.22
C ASP A 47 89.14 3.29 -38.88
N PHE A 48 88.71 4.55 -38.87
CA PHE A 48 87.30 4.91 -38.82
C PHE A 48 86.82 5.43 -40.17
N ILE A 49 86.00 4.63 -40.86
CA ILE A 49 85.52 4.89 -42.21
C ILE A 49 83.99 4.98 -42.24
N ASN A 50 83.48 6.00 -42.94
CA ASN A 50 82.06 6.21 -43.18
C ASN A 50 81.81 6.66 -44.63
N GLY A 51 81.18 5.81 -45.44
CA GLY A 51 80.82 6.10 -46.83
C GLY A 51 79.91 7.32 -46.94
N GLY A 52 78.71 7.21 -46.37
CA GLY A 52 77.76 8.32 -46.27
C GLY A 52 76.47 8.00 -47.01
N ALA A 53 76.24 8.61 -48.17
CA ALA A 53 75.00 8.45 -48.93
C ALA A 53 75.29 8.17 -50.42
N GLY A 54 75.64 6.93 -50.75
CA GLY A 54 76.02 6.48 -52.08
C GLY A 54 75.74 4.99 -52.28
N ASN A 55 76.30 4.36 -53.31
CA ASN A 55 76.49 2.90 -53.29
C ASN A 55 78.00 2.71 -53.23
N ASP A 56 78.51 2.55 -52.02
CA ASP A 56 79.91 2.81 -51.71
C ASP A 56 80.72 1.52 -51.69
N GLU A 57 82.00 1.61 -52.05
CA GLU A 57 82.97 0.51 -51.90
C GLU A 57 84.02 0.90 -50.85
N VAL A 58 83.97 0.25 -49.69
CA VAL A 58 84.81 0.52 -48.53
C VAL A 58 85.66 -0.71 -48.19
N ASP A 59 86.96 -0.51 -48.09
CA ASP A 59 87.97 -1.49 -47.63
C ASP A 59 88.69 -0.92 -46.39
N GLY A 60 88.80 -1.70 -45.31
CA GLY A 60 89.65 -1.40 -44.15
C GLY A 60 91.13 -1.69 -44.42
N ASP A 61 91.40 -2.87 -45.01
CA ASP A 61 92.71 -3.50 -45.27
C ASP A 61 93.33 -4.19 -44.00
N ASP A 62 94.29 -3.59 -43.31
CA ASP A 62 95.05 -4.20 -42.19
C ASP A 62 94.83 -3.42 -40.86
N GLY A 63 93.83 -3.81 -40.06
CA GLY A 63 93.42 -3.08 -38.84
C GLY A 63 92.34 -3.77 -38.00
N ASP A 64 92.12 -3.35 -36.74
CA ASP A 64 90.84 -3.59 -36.05
C ASP A 64 89.88 -2.44 -36.44
N ASP A 65 89.20 -2.57 -37.59
CA ASP A 65 88.62 -1.44 -38.32
C ASP A 65 87.13 -1.18 -38.04
N THR A 66 86.68 0.04 -38.37
CA THR A 66 85.28 0.47 -38.27
C THR A 66 84.75 0.97 -39.60
N LEU A 67 83.86 0.20 -40.22
CA LEU A 67 83.27 0.51 -41.51
C LEU A 67 81.77 0.76 -41.39
N LEU A 68 81.34 1.95 -41.79
CA LEU A 68 79.94 2.32 -41.95
C LEU A 68 79.67 2.61 -43.43
N GLY A 69 78.70 1.92 -44.04
CA GLY A 69 78.25 2.18 -45.43
C GLY A 69 77.42 3.47 -45.48
N GLY A 70 76.17 3.38 -45.05
CA GLY A 70 75.28 4.50 -44.79
C GLY A 70 73.94 4.40 -45.51
N GLU A 71 73.71 5.23 -46.54
CA GLU A 71 72.50 5.21 -47.37
C GLU A 71 72.74 4.76 -48.82
N GLY A 72 72.72 3.44 -49.05
CA GLY A 72 72.52 2.84 -50.36
C GLY A 72 72.84 1.35 -50.38
N ASN A 73 73.33 0.80 -51.49
CA ASN A 73 73.62 -0.63 -51.62
C ASN A 73 75.14 -0.82 -51.63
N ASP A 74 75.70 -0.99 -50.44
CA ASP A 74 77.13 -0.79 -50.19
C ASP A 74 77.91 -2.12 -50.20
N ILE A 75 79.22 -2.02 -50.41
CA ILE A 75 80.17 -3.14 -50.33
C ILE A 75 81.23 -2.78 -49.30
N LEU A 76 81.20 -3.47 -48.16
CA LEU A 76 82.12 -3.27 -47.04
C LEU A 76 82.99 -4.52 -46.88
N ARG A 77 84.30 -4.31 -46.74
CA ARG A 77 85.30 -5.35 -46.45
C ARG A 77 86.13 -4.90 -45.26
N GLY A 78 86.12 -5.65 -44.17
CA GLY A 78 86.98 -5.36 -43.01
C GLY A 78 88.44 -5.57 -43.40
N GLY A 79 88.85 -6.83 -43.48
CA GLY A 79 90.16 -7.24 -43.98
C GLY A 79 90.86 -8.16 -42.99
N SER A 80 91.90 -7.65 -42.33
CA SER A 80 92.72 -8.40 -41.38
C SER A 80 92.69 -7.80 -39.97
N GLY A 81 91.68 -8.13 -39.19
CA GLY A 81 91.56 -7.80 -37.77
C GLY A 81 90.17 -8.10 -37.26
N ASN A 82 89.77 -7.55 -36.11
CA ASN A 82 88.47 -7.83 -35.50
C ASN A 82 87.50 -6.67 -35.79
N ASP A 83 86.83 -6.75 -36.92
CA ASP A 83 86.24 -5.59 -37.57
C ASP A 83 84.78 -5.33 -37.17
N PHE A 84 84.38 -4.06 -37.25
CA PHE A 84 82.98 -3.64 -37.10
C PHE A 84 82.43 -3.13 -38.44
N LEU A 85 81.50 -3.87 -39.05
CA LEU A 85 80.85 -3.52 -40.30
C LEU A 85 79.35 -3.25 -40.08
N GLU A 86 78.90 -2.04 -40.42
CA GLU A 86 77.48 -1.66 -40.47
C GLU A 86 77.13 -1.17 -41.90
N GLY A 87 76.31 -1.93 -42.63
CA GLY A 87 75.89 -1.60 -44.00
C GLY A 87 75.05 -0.34 -44.03
N GLY A 88 73.83 -0.42 -43.50
CA GLY A 88 72.95 0.73 -43.32
C GLY A 88 71.62 0.55 -44.04
N LEU A 89 71.27 1.47 -44.93
CA LEU A 89 69.99 1.52 -45.63
C LEU A 89 70.09 1.06 -47.10
N GLY A 90 70.13 -0.25 -47.34
CA GLY A 90 69.86 -0.78 -48.69
C GLY A 90 69.92 -2.29 -48.84
N ASN A 91 70.82 -2.80 -49.67
CA ASN A 91 70.93 -4.25 -49.93
C ASN A 91 72.41 -4.57 -50.02
N ASP A 92 73.02 -4.68 -48.85
CA ASP A 92 74.45 -4.49 -48.71
C ASP A 92 75.21 -5.81 -48.79
N VAL A 93 76.51 -5.73 -49.06
CA VAL A 93 77.43 -6.88 -49.06
C VAL A 93 78.53 -6.60 -48.06
N LEU A 94 78.50 -7.32 -46.94
CA LEU A 94 79.50 -7.22 -45.86
C LEU A 94 80.32 -8.50 -45.83
N GLU A 95 81.63 -8.34 -45.86
CA GLU A 95 82.65 -9.38 -45.74
C GLU A 95 83.58 -8.97 -44.59
N GLY A 96 83.60 -9.73 -43.49
CA GLY A 96 84.45 -9.44 -42.33
C GLY A 96 85.92 -9.63 -42.71
N GLY A 97 86.39 -10.87 -42.66
CA GLY A 97 87.71 -11.25 -43.17
C GLY A 97 88.42 -12.27 -42.30
N ASP A 98 89.61 -11.92 -41.83
CA ASP A 98 90.45 -12.71 -40.93
C ASP A 98 90.40 -12.14 -39.48
N GLY A 99 89.34 -12.45 -38.72
CA GLY A 99 89.26 -12.14 -37.28
C GLY A 99 87.90 -12.45 -36.66
N ASP A 100 87.68 -12.08 -35.37
CA ASP A 100 86.39 -12.30 -34.69
C ASP A 100 85.42 -11.14 -34.99
N ASP A 101 84.75 -11.17 -36.14
CA ASP A 101 84.12 -9.99 -36.74
C ASP A 101 82.68 -9.70 -36.30
N PHE A 102 82.26 -8.43 -36.44
CA PHE A 102 80.92 -7.95 -36.11
C PHE A 102 80.18 -7.37 -37.32
N LEU A 103 79.19 -8.10 -37.84
CA LEU A 103 78.50 -7.75 -39.08
C LEU A 103 77.03 -7.39 -38.85
N PHE A 104 76.62 -6.18 -39.21
CA PHE A 104 75.24 -5.72 -39.21
C PHE A 104 74.84 -5.09 -40.55
N GLY A 105 74.09 -5.84 -41.37
CA GLY A 105 73.61 -5.31 -42.66
C GLY A 105 72.71 -4.08 -42.53
N GLY A 106 71.82 -4.06 -41.53
CA GLY A 106 70.86 -2.96 -41.35
C GLY A 106 69.50 -3.22 -42.03
N PRO A 107 68.72 -2.17 -42.31
CA PRO A 107 67.44 -2.31 -43.02
C PRO A 107 67.52 -2.56 -44.54
N GLY A 108 67.43 -3.83 -44.92
CA GLY A 108 66.94 -4.20 -46.25
C GLY A 108 67.08 -5.68 -46.59
N ARG A 109 67.85 -6.03 -47.63
CA ARG A 109 68.22 -7.44 -47.90
C ARG A 109 69.71 -7.56 -48.19
N ASP A 110 70.42 -7.94 -47.16
CA ASP A 110 71.87 -7.91 -47.14
C ASP A 110 72.47 -9.31 -47.30
N ILE A 111 73.73 -9.36 -47.70
CA ILE A 111 74.55 -10.56 -47.80
C ILE A 111 75.71 -10.39 -46.81
N LEU A 112 75.74 -11.23 -45.78
CA LEU A 112 76.74 -11.18 -44.72
C LEU A 112 77.61 -12.45 -44.79
N THR A 113 78.92 -12.26 -44.79
CA THR A 113 79.94 -13.32 -44.80
C THR A 113 80.95 -12.99 -43.71
N GLY A 114 81.10 -13.86 -42.72
CA GLY A 114 81.98 -13.62 -41.57
C GLY A 114 83.44 -13.77 -41.98
N GLY A 115 83.79 -14.94 -42.54
CA GLY A 115 85.15 -15.28 -42.91
C GLY A 115 85.79 -16.29 -41.95
N PHE A 116 86.90 -15.90 -41.32
CA PHE A 116 87.73 -16.77 -40.49
C PHE A 116 87.79 -16.31 -39.02
N GLY A 117 86.72 -16.55 -38.25
CA GLY A 117 86.73 -16.28 -36.81
C GLY A 117 85.67 -17.00 -36.00
N ASN A 118 85.10 -16.26 -35.05
CA ASN A 118 83.92 -16.60 -34.28
C ASN A 118 82.90 -15.46 -34.43
N ASP A 119 82.24 -15.42 -35.58
CA ASP A 119 81.68 -14.18 -36.10
C ASP A 119 80.31 -13.84 -35.52
N SER A 120 79.99 -12.55 -35.52
CA SER A 120 78.87 -11.97 -34.80
C SER A 120 77.88 -11.28 -35.75
N PHE A 121 76.97 -12.08 -36.32
CA PHE A 121 75.96 -11.62 -37.29
C PHE A 121 74.72 -11.04 -36.60
N VAL A 122 74.40 -9.78 -36.86
CA VAL A 122 73.25 -9.10 -36.25
C VAL A 122 71.98 -9.26 -37.08
N ILE A 123 70.89 -9.67 -36.42
CA ILE A 123 69.53 -9.63 -36.98
C ILE A 123 68.62 -8.77 -36.09
N SER A 124 67.71 -8.01 -36.70
CA SER A 124 66.84 -7.09 -35.98
C SER A 124 65.45 -6.98 -36.63
N ASN A 125 64.48 -6.39 -35.95
CA ASN A 125 63.19 -6.07 -36.60
C ASN A 125 63.40 -4.91 -37.57
N GLY A 126 62.99 -5.07 -38.82
CA GLY A 126 63.24 -4.12 -39.91
C GLY A 126 64.45 -4.45 -40.78
N SER A 127 65.32 -5.40 -40.39
CA SER A 127 66.38 -5.96 -41.26
C SER A 127 65.85 -7.08 -42.17
N GLY A 128 64.62 -6.91 -42.66
CA GLY A 128 63.90 -7.97 -43.36
C GLY A 128 62.52 -7.54 -43.83
N GLY A 129 61.71 -8.51 -44.28
CA GLY A 129 60.39 -8.20 -44.81
C GLY A 129 59.38 -9.35 -44.71
N PRO A 130 58.08 -9.11 -45.03
CA PRO A 130 57.01 -10.09 -44.92
C PRO A 130 57.08 -11.21 -45.99
N ARG A 131 58.12 -11.20 -46.84
CA ARG A 131 58.40 -12.24 -47.84
C ARG A 131 59.81 -12.77 -47.63
N LEU A 132 59.98 -14.09 -47.80
CA LEU A 132 61.28 -14.75 -47.64
C LEU A 132 62.39 -14.15 -48.53
N GLY A 133 62.04 -13.59 -49.69
CA GLY A 133 62.98 -12.93 -50.60
C GLY A 133 63.49 -11.56 -50.16
N ASN A 134 63.10 -11.10 -48.95
CA ASN A 134 63.57 -9.88 -48.29
C ASN A 134 64.40 -10.17 -47.03
N ALA A 135 64.64 -11.44 -46.66
CA ALA A 135 65.46 -11.76 -45.50
C ALA A 135 66.95 -11.68 -45.83
N ASN A 136 67.75 -11.17 -44.89
CA ASN A 136 69.21 -11.15 -44.99
C ASN A 136 69.77 -12.57 -45.15
N ILE A 137 70.88 -12.70 -45.87
CA ILE A 137 71.49 -13.99 -46.20
C ILE A 137 72.84 -14.06 -45.51
N ILE A 138 72.95 -14.93 -44.51
CA ILE A 138 74.23 -15.26 -43.89
C ILE A 138 74.77 -16.49 -44.63
N THR A 139 75.96 -16.35 -45.23
CA THR A 139 76.43 -17.24 -46.31
C THR A 139 77.20 -18.45 -45.83
N ASP A 140 77.89 -18.33 -44.70
CA ASP A 140 78.97 -19.21 -44.22
C ASP A 140 78.79 -19.74 -42.77
N TYR A 141 77.89 -19.15 -41.98
CA TYR A 141 77.59 -19.46 -40.56
C TYR A 141 77.97 -20.88 -40.07
N VAL A 142 78.90 -20.94 -39.12
CA VAL A 142 79.45 -22.14 -38.49
C VAL A 142 78.88 -22.34 -37.08
N ASP A 143 78.09 -23.40 -36.93
CA ASP A 143 77.50 -23.82 -35.64
C ASP A 143 78.55 -24.02 -34.54
N GLY A 144 78.35 -23.37 -33.39
CA GLY A 144 79.22 -23.46 -32.23
C GLY A 144 80.40 -22.47 -32.19
N GLN A 145 80.84 -21.93 -33.34
CA GLN A 145 81.78 -20.80 -33.41
C GLN A 145 80.97 -19.49 -33.40
N ASP A 146 80.24 -19.26 -34.48
CA ASP A 146 79.56 -18.01 -34.76
C ASP A 146 78.34 -17.80 -33.87
N LYS A 147 77.87 -16.55 -33.81
CA LYS A 147 76.72 -16.12 -33.03
C LYS A 147 75.79 -15.22 -33.84
N ILE A 148 74.51 -15.39 -33.60
CA ILE A 148 73.45 -14.55 -34.18
C ILE A 148 72.97 -13.59 -33.10
N LEU A 149 73.24 -12.30 -33.27
CA LEU A 149 72.89 -11.29 -32.29
C LEU A 149 71.49 -10.74 -32.53
N LEU A 150 70.71 -10.69 -31.46
CA LEU A 150 69.33 -10.23 -31.49
C LEU A 150 69.26 -8.77 -31.04
N ALA A 151 69.23 -7.86 -32.02
CA ALA A 151 69.19 -6.42 -31.80
C ALA A 151 67.74 -5.87 -31.74
N ASN A 152 67.61 -4.57 -31.43
CA ASN A 152 66.34 -3.83 -31.41
C ASN A 152 65.21 -4.50 -30.60
N GLY A 153 65.57 -5.03 -29.43
CA GLY A 153 64.63 -5.62 -28.47
C GLY A 153 64.06 -6.99 -28.87
N LEU A 154 64.52 -7.55 -29.99
CA LEU A 154 64.21 -8.91 -30.44
C LEU A 154 64.75 -9.93 -29.43
N ARG A 155 63.96 -10.96 -29.12
CA ARG A 155 64.32 -12.03 -28.17
C ARG A 155 64.11 -13.39 -28.81
N PHE A 156 64.95 -14.36 -28.46
CA PHE A 156 64.90 -15.72 -29.02
C PHE A 156 63.49 -16.35 -28.99
N GLY A 157 62.74 -16.16 -27.89
CA GLY A 157 61.36 -16.67 -27.76
C GLY A 157 60.33 -16.04 -28.70
N GLN A 158 60.66 -14.94 -29.41
CA GLN A 158 59.84 -14.32 -30.45
C GLN A 158 60.19 -14.86 -31.85
N LEU A 159 61.17 -15.74 -31.98
CA LEU A 159 61.58 -16.31 -33.26
C LEU A 159 60.79 -17.58 -33.58
N ASN A 160 60.44 -17.73 -34.86
CA ASN A 160 60.00 -18.94 -35.50
C ASN A 160 61.14 -19.42 -36.41
N ILE A 161 61.89 -20.42 -35.95
CA ILE A 161 63.07 -20.95 -36.66
C ILE A 161 62.70 -22.31 -37.25
N PHE A 162 62.85 -22.46 -38.57
CA PHE A 162 62.45 -23.67 -39.29
C PHE A 162 63.33 -23.96 -40.50
N GLN A 163 63.32 -25.21 -40.96
CA GLN A 163 63.99 -25.58 -42.22
C GLN A 163 63.11 -25.08 -43.37
N GLY A 164 63.71 -24.46 -44.38
CA GLY A 164 63.01 -24.18 -45.62
C GLY A 164 62.47 -25.44 -46.32
N THR A 165 61.65 -25.23 -47.34
CA THR A 165 61.09 -26.30 -48.17
C THR A 165 61.39 -26.05 -49.66
N GLY A 166 61.25 -27.08 -50.50
CA GLY A 166 61.56 -26.98 -51.92
C GLY A 166 63.01 -26.56 -52.17
N ALA A 167 63.22 -25.48 -52.92
CA ALA A 167 64.54 -24.92 -53.20
C ALA A 167 65.31 -24.47 -51.93
N GLN A 168 64.60 -24.18 -50.84
CA GLN A 168 65.17 -23.73 -49.56
C GLN A 168 65.40 -24.89 -48.57
N ALA A 169 65.26 -26.15 -49.00
CA ALA A 169 65.33 -27.32 -48.12
C ALA A 169 66.67 -27.54 -47.39
N ARG A 170 67.74 -26.86 -47.81
CA ARG A 170 69.05 -26.88 -47.15
C ARG A 170 69.28 -25.71 -46.18
N ASN A 171 68.41 -24.70 -46.18
CA ASN A 171 68.65 -23.45 -45.48
C ASN A 171 67.76 -23.35 -44.24
N THR A 172 68.27 -22.76 -43.17
CA THR A 172 67.50 -22.45 -41.96
C THR A 172 66.93 -21.04 -42.09
N ILE A 173 65.64 -20.91 -41.86
CA ILE A 173 64.91 -19.65 -41.99
C ILE A 173 64.56 -19.16 -40.59
N ILE A 174 64.92 -17.92 -40.29
CA ILE A 174 64.61 -17.22 -39.05
C ILE A 174 63.55 -16.17 -39.36
N GLN A 175 62.38 -16.33 -38.77
CA GLN A 175 61.23 -15.43 -38.95
C GLN A 175 60.79 -14.89 -37.58
N ASN A 176 60.43 -13.61 -37.48
CA ASN A 176 59.74 -13.10 -36.30
C ASN A 176 58.31 -13.68 -36.25
N ARG A 177 57.98 -14.36 -35.15
CA ARG A 177 56.70 -15.04 -34.93
C ARG A 177 55.53 -14.08 -34.72
N LEU A 178 55.78 -12.86 -34.25
CA LEU A 178 54.77 -11.84 -33.96
C LEU A 178 54.46 -10.98 -35.19
N THR A 179 55.47 -10.57 -35.95
CA THR A 179 55.28 -9.73 -37.15
C THR A 179 55.11 -10.53 -38.44
N GLY A 180 55.57 -11.79 -38.47
CA GLY A 180 55.62 -12.62 -39.69
C GLY A 180 56.77 -12.24 -40.63
N GLU A 181 57.64 -11.32 -40.22
CA GLU A 181 58.80 -10.85 -40.97
C GLU A 181 59.90 -11.92 -41.04
N PHE A 182 60.44 -12.16 -42.22
CA PHE A 182 61.60 -13.03 -42.41
C PHE A 182 62.87 -12.20 -42.21
N LEU A 183 63.65 -12.54 -41.17
CA LEU A 183 64.78 -11.74 -40.71
C LEU A 183 66.09 -12.21 -41.34
N ALA A 184 66.32 -13.53 -41.36
CA ALA A 184 67.53 -14.10 -41.94
C ALA A 184 67.33 -15.51 -42.51
N ILE A 185 68.19 -15.85 -43.48
CA ILE A 185 68.38 -17.17 -44.05
C ILE A 185 69.83 -17.57 -43.78
N LEU A 186 70.02 -18.62 -42.98
CA LEU A 186 71.33 -19.27 -42.82
C LEU A 186 71.49 -20.25 -43.97
N GLN A 187 72.38 -19.94 -44.90
CA GLN A 187 72.55 -20.71 -46.13
C GLN A 187 73.25 -22.04 -45.85
N GLY A 188 72.70 -23.16 -46.34
CA GLY A 188 73.27 -24.50 -46.13
C GLY A 188 73.13 -25.09 -44.72
N VAL A 189 72.76 -24.29 -43.71
CA VAL A 189 72.67 -24.71 -42.30
C VAL A 189 71.39 -25.52 -42.03
N ASN A 190 71.54 -26.64 -41.32
CA ASN A 190 70.42 -27.48 -40.90
C ASN A 190 69.77 -26.93 -39.62
N ARG A 191 68.44 -26.76 -39.59
CA ARG A 191 67.76 -26.13 -38.44
C ARG A 191 67.91 -26.88 -37.12
N ARG A 192 68.39 -28.13 -37.16
CA ARG A 192 68.53 -29.01 -35.99
C ARG A 192 69.78 -28.74 -35.15
N VAL A 193 70.79 -28.07 -35.71
CA VAL A 193 71.99 -27.68 -34.94
C VAL A 193 71.73 -26.39 -34.18
N ILE A 194 71.08 -25.44 -34.87
CA ILE A 194 70.61 -24.17 -34.31
C ILE A 194 69.70 -24.36 -33.10
N ASN A 195 70.12 -23.79 -31.98
CA ASN A 195 69.49 -23.83 -30.66
C ASN A 195 69.59 -22.44 -29.98
N SER A 196 69.19 -22.31 -28.72
CA SER A 196 69.16 -21.00 -28.05
C SER A 196 70.53 -20.43 -27.66
N ALA A 197 71.59 -21.26 -27.60
CA ALA A 197 72.95 -20.82 -27.26
C ALA A 197 73.68 -20.13 -28.43
N ASP A 198 73.12 -20.26 -29.64
CA ASP A 198 73.62 -19.62 -30.86
C ASP A 198 73.16 -18.16 -30.97
N PHE A 199 72.21 -17.76 -30.11
CA PHE A 199 71.64 -16.42 -30.11
C PHE A 199 72.07 -15.63 -28.88
N VAL A 200 72.61 -14.43 -29.11
CA VAL A 200 73.04 -13.53 -28.03
C VAL A 200 72.21 -12.25 -28.07
N ALA A 201 71.56 -11.90 -26.95
CA ALA A 201 70.96 -10.59 -26.79
C ALA A 201 72.03 -9.62 -26.25
N ARG A 202 72.61 -8.79 -27.13
CA ARG A 202 73.64 -7.79 -26.81
C ARG A 202 73.26 -6.45 -27.45
N THR A 203 73.59 -5.35 -26.77
CA THR A 203 73.70 -4.03 -27.42
C THR A 203 74.94 -4.01 -28.29
N LEU A 204 74.86 -3.45 -29.50
CA LEU A 204 76.00 -3.38 -30.41
C LEU A 204 77.17 -2.64 -29.74
N PRO A 205 78.41 -3.17 -29.75
CA PRO A 205 79.59 -2.36 -29.45
C PRO A 205 79.79 -1.35 -30.59
N ARG A 206 80.21 -0.13 -30.28
CA ARG A 206 80.54 0.89 -31.28
C ARG A 206 81.83 1.60 -30.84
N PRO A 207 82.87 1.67 -31.67
CA PRO A 207 84.12 2.36 -31.35
C PRO A 207 83.95 3.89 -31.29
N ASP A 208 84.94 4.57 -30.71
CA ASP A 208 84.76 5.95 -30.24
C ASP A 208 84.90 6.99 -31.35
N THR A 209 83.73 7.40 -31.84
CA THR A 209 83.53 8.46 -32.83
C THR A 209 83.28 9.82 -32.19
N ALA A 210 83.40 9.95 -30.87
CA ALA A 210 83.13 11.19 -30.17
C ALA A 210 84.35 12.12 -30.20
N PRO A 211 84.27 13.30 -30.84
CA PRO A 211 85.35 14.27 -30.74
C PRO A 211 85.48 14.82 -29.31
N PRO A 212 86.64 15.41 -28.94
CA PRO A 212 86.88 16.02 -27.64
C PRO A 212 85.74 16.95 -27.26
N GLN A 213 84.94 16.53 -26.29
CA GLN A 213 83.79 17.32 -25.89
C GLN A 213 84.27 18.43 -24.97
N PRO A 214 84.12 19.72 -25.34
CA PRO A 214 84.11 20.77 -24.36
C PRO A 214 82.92 20.52 -23.42
N GLY A 215 83.22 19.96 -22.26
CA GLY A 215 82.26 19.67 -21.22
C GLY A 215 81.94 20.91 -20.40
N ARG A 216 82.18 20.85 -19.09
CA ARG A 216 81.60 21.83 -18.17
C ARG A 216 82.38 23.14 -18.14
N LEU A 217 81.72 24.24 -18.53
CA LEU A 217 82.12 25.59 -18.15
C LEU A 217 81.83 25.83 -16.66
N PHE A 218 82.88 26.00 -15.89
CA PHE A 218 82.87 26.46 -14.51
C PHE A 218 83.06 27.97 -14.47
N ILE A 219 81.96 28.70 -14.45
CA ILE A 219 81.92 30.15 -14.35
C ILE A 219 80.95 30.57 -13.24
N GLN A 220 81.25 31.69 -12.57
CA GLN A 220 80.36 32.25 -11.55
C GLN A 220 79.58 33.43 -12.13
N ASN A 221 78.28 33.47 -11.82
CA ASN A 221 77.45 34.63 -12.10
C ASN A 221 77.78 35.75 -11.11
N ILE A 222 77.71 36.99 -11.57
CA ILE A 222 78.12 38.16 -10.78
C ILE A 222 76.87 38.84 -10.24
N THR A 223 76.65 38.72 -8.94
CA THR A 223 75.41 39.14 -8.25
C THR A 223 75.62 40.30 -7.26
N THR A 224 76.86 40.74 -7.07
CA THR A 224 77.24 41.83 -6.15
C THR A 224 78.11 42.85 -6.86
N SER A 225 77.98 44.13 -6.50
CA SER A 225 78.75 45.22 -7.09
C SER A 225 80.18 45.28 -6.52
N GLY A 226 81.16 45.70 -7.34
CA GLY A 226 82.53 46.00 -6.89
C GLY A 226 83.58 44.90 -7.12
N ILE A 227 83.34 44.01 -8.09
CA ILE A 227 84.31 43.03 -8.59
C ILE A 227 84.78 43.51 -9.98
N SER A 228 86.08 43.45 -10.28
CA SER A 228 86.66 43.98 -11.52
C SER A 228 87.10 42.93 -12.55
N GLU A 229 87.49 41.74 -12.10
CA GLU A 229 87.95 40.62 -12.94
C GLU A 229 86.98 39.43 -12.81
N GLN A 230 86.82 38.65 -13.88
CA GLN A 230 86.12 37.37 -13.83
C GLN A 230 87.01 36.27 -14.41
N VAL A 231 87.17 35.18 -13.67
CA VAL A 231 87.83 33.95 -14.13
C VAL A 231 86.81 32.85 -14.37
N PHE A 232 87.11 31.96 -15.29
CA PHE A 232 86.30 30.78 -15.56
C PHE A 232 87.18 29.63 -16.01
N SER A 233 86.72 28.39 -15.84
CA SER A 233 87.43 27.22 -16.34
C SER A 233 86.55 26.39 -17.26
N VAL A 234 87.14 25.82 -18.29
CA VAL A 234 86.47 24.93 -19.23
C VAL A 234 87.05 23.55 -19.01
N GLN A 235 86.21 22.58 -18.65
CA GLN A 235 86.61 21.19 -18.58
C GLN A 235 86.36 20.53 -19.92
N PHE A 236 87.43 20.06 -20.57
CA PHE A 236 87.38 19.24 -21.77
C PHE A 236 87.39 17.78 -21.35
N ALA A 237 86.51 16.98 -21.92
CA ALA A 237 86.37 15.55 -21.63
C ALA A 237 86.39 14.76 -22.92
N ASP A 238 87.03 13.60 -22.86
CA ASP A 238 87.14 12.65 -23.94
C ASP A 238 87.38 11.26 -23.31
N ALA A 239 87.06 10.17 -24.01
CA ALA A 239 87.39 8.82 -23.53
C ALA A 239 88.86 8.48 -23.78
N VAL A 240 89.50 9.14 -24.76
CA VAL A 240 90.93 9.07 -25.06
C VAL A 240 91.66 10.30 -24.43
N GLN A 241 92.91 10.57 -24.81
CA GLN A 241 93.80 11.48 -24.06
C GLN A 241 93.91 12.85 -24.70
N LEU A 242 93.46 13.90 -24.03
CA LEU A 242 93.55 15.27 -24.55
C LEU A 242 95.00 15.78 -24.71
N ASN A 243 95.33 16.28 -25.91
CA ASN A 243 96.65 16.79 -26.27
C ASN A 243 96.94 18.16 -25.62
N SER A 244 97.66 18.15 -24.50
CA SER A 244 97.97 19.34 -23.70
C SER A 244 98.62 20.53 -24.46
N ARG A 245 99.21 20.33 -25.64
CA ARG A 245 99.87 21.39 -26.42
C ARG A 245 98.90 22.23 -27.26
N SER A 246 97.63 21.83 -27.33
CA SER A 246 96.60 22.51 -28.12
C SER A 246 96.01 23.74 -27.40
N PHE A 247 96.00 23.76 -26.07
CA PHE A 247 95.41 24.84 -25.26
C PHE A 247 96.30 26.10 -25.20
N ARG A 248 95.74 27.26 -25.58
CA ARG A 248 96.42 28.58 -25.70
C ARG A 248 95.45 29.74 -25.44
N SER A 249 95.99 30.93 -25.13
CA SER A 249 95.22 32.18 -25.12
C SER A 249 94.59 32.43 -26.49
N GLY A 250 93.34 32.86 -26.52
CA GLY A 250 92.60 33.09 -27.76
C GLY A 250 91.90 31.86 -28.37
N ASN A 251 91.98 30.65 -27.77
CA ASN A 251 91.06 29.56 -28.17
C ASN A 251 89.59 29.86 -27.80
N VAL A 252 89.36 30.73 -26.80
CA VAL A 252 88.04 31.05 -26.26
C VAL A 252 87.76 32.55 -26.42
N ALA A 253 86.55 32.87 -26.87
CA ALA A 253 86.03 34.24 -26.98
C ALA A 253 84.85 34.44 -26.01
N VAL A 254 84.74 35.64 -25.46
CA VAL A 254 83.60 36.07 -24.63
C VAL A 254 82.93 37.28 -25.29
N THR A 255 81.60 37.24 -25.39
CA THR A 255 80.78 38.34 -25.94
C THR A 255 79.62 38.67 -25.00
N GLY A 256 79.12 39.90 -24.97
CA GLY A 256 78.10 40.31 -24.01
C GLY A 256 77.28 41.56 -24.41
N PRO A 257 76.43 42.06 -23.51
CA PRO A 257 75.56 43.22 -23.74
C PRO A 257 76.36 44.47 -24.13
N ASN A 258 75.68 45.42 -24.76
CA ASN A 258 76.25 46.71 -25.20
C ASN A 258 77.47 46.57 -26.14
N GLY A 259 77.59 45.45 -26.84
CA GLY A 259 78.67 45.21 -27.81
C GLY A 259 80.01 44.77 -27.20
N PHE A 260 80.03 44.34 -25.94
CA PHE A 260 81.25 43.84 -25.30
C PHE A 260 81.77 42.57 -26.00
N GLN A 261 83.05 42.55 -26.37
CA GLN A 261 83.75 41.36 -26.90
C GLN A 261 85.20 41.34 -26.40
N GLN A 262 85.68 40.19 -25.94
CA GLN A 262 87.05 39.99 -25.47
C GLN A 262 87.52 38.55 -25.74
N LEU A 263 88.73 38.38 -26.29
CA LEU A 263 89.40 37.07 -26.33
C LEU A 263 89.94 36.75 -24.94
N ALA A 264 89.66 35.53 -24.44
CA ALA A 264 90.02 35.15 -23.09
C ALA A 264 91.51 34.78 -22.98
N GLU A 265 92.15 35.26 -21.93
CA GLU A 265 93.56 35.00 -21.65
C GLU A 265 93.72 33.68 -20.88
N LEU A 266 94.61 32.79 -21.33
CA LEU A 266 94.89 31.52 -20.66
C LEU A 266 95.64 31.78 -19.34
N VAL A 267 95.11 31.23 -18.25
CA VAL A 267 95.68 31.32 -16.89
C VAL A 267 96.41 30.03 -16.52
N SER A 268 95.77 28.86 -16.73
CA SER A 268 96.34 27.55 -16.39
C SER A 268 95.68 26.40 -17.16
N VAL A 269 96.41 25.29 -17.29
CA VAL A 269 95.91 23.98 -17.73
C VAL A 269 96.29 22.98 -16.64
N ASP A 270 95.32 22.29 -16.04
CA ASP A 270 95.59 21.28 -15.02
C ASP A 270 96.19 19.99 -15.64
N GLN A 271 97.02 19.28 -14.87
CA GLN A 271 97.61 17.99 -15.27
C GLN A 271 96.99 16.82 -14.50
N PRO A 272 96.24 15.96 -15.21
CA PRO A 272 96.24 14.53 -14.92
C PRO A 272 96.40 13.67 -16.20
N GLY A 273 96.42 12.34 -16.00
CA GLY A 273 96.81 11.33 -17.00
C GLY A 273 95.66 10.75 -17.85
N ASN A 274 95.90 9.56 -18.41
CA ASN A 274 95.10 8.95 -19.47
C ASN A 274 93.59 8.85 -19.15
N GLY A 275 92.74 9.23 -20.10
CA GLY A 275 91.27 9.15 -19.99
C GLY A 275 90.63 10.02 -18.90
N THR A 276 91.25 11.14 -18.49
CA THR A 276 90.65 12.08 -17.51
C THR A 276 90.50 13.50 -18.05
N SER A 277 89.35 14.11 -17.75
CA SER A 277 88.96 15.43 -18.25
C SER A 277 89.91 16.53 -17.78
N ARG A 278 90.39 17.38 -18.70
CA ARG A 278 91.31 18.49 -18.39
C ARG A 278 90.54 19.78 -18.09
N THR A 279 90.84 20.41 -16.95
CA THR A 279 90.35 21.75 -16.62
C THR A 279 91.32 22.82 -17.13
N VAL A 280 90.80 23.81 -17.84
CA VAL A 280 91.57 24.92 -18.42
C VAL A 280 90.99 26.24 -17.98
N THR A 281 91.75 27.05 -17.24
CA THR A 281 91.29 28.31 -16.65
C THR A 281 91.66 29.51 -17.53
N TYR A 282 90.72 30.42 -17.72
CA TYR A 282 90.83 31.66 -18.49
C TYR A 282 90.33 32.88 -17.69
N ARG A 283 90.72 34.09 -18.11
CA ARG A 283 90.36 35.39 -17.48
C ARG A 283 89.80 36.42 -18.46
N ILE A 284 88.89 37.27 -17.96
CA ILE A 284 88.33 38.48 -18.60
C ILE A 284 88.18 39.65 -17.60
N ILE A 285 87.94 40.87 -18.08
CA ILE A 285 87.88 42.11 -17.28
C ILE A 285 86.54 42.85 -17.50
N ALA A 286 86.00 43.49 -16.46
CA ALA A 286 84.75 44.26 -16.52
C ALA A 286 84.85 45.49 -17.47
N PRO A 287 83.79 45.85 -18.21
CA PRO A 287 83.83 46.93 -19.20
C PRO A 287 84.20 48.32 -18.65
N ASN A 288 83.82 48.62 -17.40
CA ASN A 288 83.91 49.96 -16.80
C ASN A 288 84.67 49.97 -15.45
N GLY A 289 85.59 49.03 -15.24
CA GLY A 289 86.31 48.87 -13.97
C GLY A 289 85.62 47.87 -13.04
N ASP A 290 84.39 48.15 -12.59
CA ASP A 290 83.63 47.27 -11.70
C ASP A 290 82.33 46.76 -12.36
N TRP A 291 82.04 45.47 -12.18
CA TRP A 291 80.74 44.87 -12.47
C TRP A 291 79.66 45.49 -11.57
N ASN A 292 78.66 46.12 -12.18
CA ASN A 292 77.52 46.76 -11.51
C ASN A 292 76.23 46.59 -12.32
N ALA A 293 75.09 47.14 -11.83
CA ALA A 293 73.78 46.97 -12.46
C ALA A 293 73.69 47.45 -13.93
N ASN A 294 74.56 48.37 -14.37
CA ASN A 294 74.62 48.81 -15.77
C ASN A 294 75.33 47.81 -16.69
N ASN A 295 76.05 46.83 -16.13
CA ASN A 295 76.65 45.71 -16.85
C ASN A 295 75.75 44.48 -16.87
N ASN A 296 74.53 44.55 -16.31
CA ASN A 296 73.63 43.41 -16.22
C ASN A 296 73.27 42.84 -17.60
N GLY A 297 73.16 41.51 -17.64
CA GLY A 297 72.85 40.73 -18.83
C GLY A 297 73.76 39.52 -18.99
N THR A 298 73.62 38.83 -20.12
CA THR A 298 74.25 37.52 -20.35
C THR A 298 75.47 37.64 -21.24
N TYR A 299 76.59 37.09 -20.76
CA TYR A 299 77.87 37.06 -21.45
C TYR A 299 78.14 35.62 -21.94
N GLN A 300 78.17 35.43 -23.26
CA GLN A 300 78.37 34.14 -23.93
C GLN A 300 79.85 33.82 -24.06
N VAL A 301 80.21 32.55 -23.85
CA VAL A 301 81.58 32.01 -23.92
C VAL A 301 81.62 30.94 -25.01
N THR A 302 82.52 31.08 -25.99
CA THR A 302 82.55 30.23 -27.19
C THR A 302 83.97 29.74 -27.50
N LEU A 303 84.10 28.46 -27.81
CA LEU A 303 85.32 27.85 -28.34
C LEU A 303 85.44 28.10 -29.84
N LEU A 304 86.61 28.53 -30.31
CA LEU A 304 86.90 28.74 -31.72
C LEU A 304 87.37 27.43 -32.40
N ALA A 305 86.99 27.23 -33.66
CA ALA A 305 87.06 25.96 -34.40
C ALA A 305 88.47 25.34 -34.51
N GLY A 306 88.56 24.02 -34.31
CA GLY A 306 89.69 23.21 -34.79
C GLY A 306 91.05 23.54 -34.14
N GLN A 307 91.06 23.84 -32.84
CA GLN A 307 92.28 24.20 -32.09
C GLN A 307 92.60 23.26 -30.92
N ILE A 308 91.75 22.27 -30.63
CA ILE A 308 91.91 21.34 -29.49
C ILE A 308 91.64 19.92 -29.98
N PHE A 309 92.50 18.98 -29.58
CA PHE A 309 92.58 17.62 -30.10
C PHE A 309 92.78 16.61 -28.96
N ASP A 310 92.34 15.36 -29.14
CA ASP A 310 92.79 14.22 -28.35
C ASP A 310 94.04 13.56 -28.97
N THR A 311 94.32 12.31 -28.59
CA THR A 311 95.40 11.47 -29.13
C THR A 311 94.94 10.49 -30.20
N SER A 312 93.64 10.45 -30.52
CA SER A 312 93.02 9.68 -31.60
C SER A 312 92.54 10.60 -32.73
N GLY A 313 93.26 11.71 -32.95
CA GLY A 313 93.03 12.66 -34.06
C GLY A 313 91.79 13.56 -33.94
N ASN A 314 90.75 13.18 -33.20
CA ASN A 314 89.50 13.91 -33.22
C ASN A 314 89.65 15.34 -32.65
N PHE A 315 88.95 16.31 -33.25
CA PHE A 315 89.05 17.72 -32.88
C PHE A 315 87.79 18.26 -32.20
N ALA A 316 87.97 19.09 -31.17
CA ALA A 316 86.87 19.81 -30.54
C ALA A 316 86.21 20.75 -31.57
N ARG A 317 84.97 20.44 -31.94
CA ARG A 317 84.16 21.29 -32.83
C ARG A 317 83.86 22.63 -32.14
N THR A 318 83.60 23.67 -32.95
CA THR A 318 83.14 24.99 -32.46
C THR A 318 81.95 24.81 -31.53
N ALA A 319 82.07 25.24 -30.28
CA ALA A 319 81.05 25.00 -29.26
C ALA A 319 80.77 26.27 -28.45
N ALA A 320 79.49 26.54 -28.21
CA ALA A 320 79.09 27.44 -27.13
C ALA A 320 79.37 26.74 -25.79
N LEU A 321 80.40 27.20 -25.09
CA LEU A 321 80.84 26.61 -23.82
C LEU A 321 79.86 26.92 -22.67
N GLY A 322 79.10 28.00 -22.83
CA GLY A 322 78.05 28.41 -21.92
C GLY A 322 78.00 29.93 -21.80
N SER A 323 77.39 30.40 -20.72
CA SER A 323 77.36 31.84 -20.41
C SER A 323 77.41 32.07 -18.92
N PHE A 324 77.73 33.30 -18.54
CA PHE A 324 77.47 33.82 -17.20
C PHE A 324 76.57 35.04 -17.27
N THR A 325 75.80 35.25 -16.21
CA THR A 325 75.00 36.46 -16.06
C THR A 325 75.67 37.41 -15.08
N VAL A 326 75.69 38.67 -15.46
CA VAL A 326 75.82 39.78 -14.50
C VAL A 326 74.38 40.13 -14.13
N ASN A 327 74.04 39.98 -12.85
CA ASN A 327 72.74 40.27 -12.29
C ASN A 327 72.94 40.91 -10.91
N VAL A 328 73.62 42.06 -10.90
CA VAL A 328 73.76 42.90 -9.72
C VAL A 328 72.42 43.61 -9.51
N PRO A 329 71.71 43.40 -8.38
CA PRO A 329 70.40 43.98 -8.17
C PRO A 329 70.42 45.52 -8.25
N ILE A 330 69.39 46.09 -8.87
CA ILE A 330 69.07 47.51 -8.71
C ILE A 330 68.72 47.73 -7.23
N PRO A 331 69.26 48.75 -6.54
CA PRO A 331 68.95 48.97 -5.13
C PRO A 331 67.45 49.25 -4.95
N VAL A 332 66.79 48.38 -4.20
CA VAL A 332 65.34 48.33 -4.04
C VAL A 332 64.91 49.27 -2.90
N VAL A 333 64.30 50.40 -3.22
CA VAL A 333 63.96 51.45 -2.22
C VAL A 333 62.80 51.01 -1.31
N PRO A 334 62.86 51.16 0.03
CA PRO A 334 61.71 50.90 0.89
C PRO A 334 60.62 51.97 0.69
N VAL A 335 59.36 51.54 0.60
CA VAL A 335 58.18 52.42 0.50
C VAL A 335 57.18 52.04 1.59
N SER A 336 56.69 53.01 2.35
CA SER A 336 55.66 52.83 3.38
C SER A 336 54.40 53.66 3.07
N ILE A 337 53.23 53.18 3.48
CA ILE A 337 51.93 53.86 3.40
C ILE A 337 51.50 54.34 4.80
N SER A 338 50.84 55.51 4.86
CA SER A 338 50.02 55.97 5.99
C SER A 338 48.72 56.60 5.47
N VAL A 339 47.66 56.67 6.28
CA VAL A 339 46.39 57.33 5.94
C VAL A 339 46.10 58.51 6.87
N SER A 340 45.37 59.53 6.39
CA SER A 340 45.03 60.74 7.16
C SER A 340 43.97 60.53 8.25
N SER A 341 43.09 59.55 8.07
CA SER A 341 42.11 59.04 9.03
C SER A 341 41.88 57.57 8.71
N ASP A 342 41.79 56.72 9.73
CA ASP A 342 41.49 55.29 9.60
C ASP A 342 39.98 55.02 9.50
N GLN A 343 39.13 56.00 9.83
CA GLN A 343 37.69 55.96 9.61
C GLN A 343 37.18 57.28 9.03
N VAL A 344 36.12 57.22 8.23
CA VAL A 344 35.34 58.37 7.75
C VAL A 344 33.88 57.93 7.57
N VAL A 345 32.91 58.77 7.93
CA VAL A 345 31.49 58.45 7.68
C VAL A 345 31.16 58.73 6.23
N GLU A 346 30.35 57.88 5.62
CA GLU A 346 29.69 58.16 4.34
C GLU A 346 28.91 59.48 4.39
N ASP A 347 28.62 60.09 3.23
CA ASP A 347 27.91 61.39 3.10
C ASP A 347 28.62 62.61 3.76
N SER A 348 29.66 62.41 4.59
CA SER A 348 30.35 63.46 5.37
C SER A 348 31.16 64.47 4.53
N GLY A 349 31.35 64.19 3.24
CA GLY A 349 32.16 64.99 2.32
C GLY A 349 33.67 65.01 2.66
N THR A 350 34.14 64.12 3.55
CA THR A 350 35.53 64.10 4.03
C THR A 350 36.38 63.08 3.26
N THR A 351 37.47 63.55 2.65
CA THR A 351 38.39 62.72 1.85
C THR A 351 39.48 62.06 2.70
N MET A 352 39.64 60.75 2.58
CA MET A 352 40.80 59.99 3.08
C MET A 352 42.00 60.20 2.16
N THR A 353 43.17 60.54 2.72
CA THR A 353 44.42 60.72 1.96
C THR A 353 45.46 59.69 2.37
N PHE A 354 45.76 58.76 1.47
CA PHE A 354 46.83 57.77 1.61
C PHE A 354 48.14 58.37 1.09
N THR A 355 49.17 58.39 1.94
CA THR A 355 50.50 58.95 1.64
C THR A 355 51.52 57.83 1.55
N PHE A 356 52.14 57.71 0.38
CA PHE A 356 53.25 56.80 0.10
C PHE A 356 54.57 57.56 0.34
N THR A 357 55.49 57.00 1.11
CA THR A 357 56.75 57.63 1.50
C THR A 357 57.94 56.75 1.12
N ARG A 358 58.98 57.32 0.52
CA ARG A 358 60.26 56.65 0.20
C ARG A 358 61.44 57.41 0.82
N GLU A 359 62.39 56.68 1.39
CA GLU A 359 63.45 57.27 2.22
C GLU A 359 64.78 57.54 1.48
N GLU A 360 65.07 56.79 0.41
CA GLU A 360 66.37 56.82 -0.29
C GLU A 360 66.25 56.92 -1.82
N TYR A 361 67.36 57.14 -2.51
CA TYR A 361 67.48 57.16 -3.98
C TYR A 361 66.47 58.06 -4.73
N LEU A 362 66.19 59.24 -4.16
CA LEU A 362 65.15 60.17 -4.63
C LEU A 362 65.34 60.74 -6.04
N LEU A 363 66.55 60.69 -6.60
CA LEU A 363 66.93 61.37 -7.86
C LEU A 363 66.04 60.99 -9.06
N ASN A 364 65.62 59.72 -9.13
CA ASN A 364 64.79 59.22 -10.22
C ASN A 364 63.29 59.32 -9.87
N ALA A 365 62.45 59.46 -10.90
CA ALA A 365 61.02 59.18 -10.77
C ALA A 365 60.80 57.71 -10.41
N LEU A 366 59.74 57.41 -9.66
CA LEU A 366 59.40 56.05 -9.25
C LEU A 366 57.90 55.81 -9.40
N ALA A 367 57.51 54.83 -10.19
CA ALA A 367 56.15 54.31 -10.23
C ALA A 367 56.01 53.22 -9.17
N VAL A 368 55.11 53.42 -8.22
CA VAL A 368 54.78 52.45 -7.16
C VAL A 368 53.40 51.90 -7.43
N SER A 369 53.30 50.57 -7.42
CA SER A 369 52.08 49.83 -7.67
C SER A 369 51.46 49.36 -6.37
N PHE A 370 50.14 49.40 -6.29
CA PHE A 370 49.37 48.95 -5.15
C PHE A 370 48.06 48.31 -5.59
N ASN A 371 47.55 47.42 -4.75
CA ASN A 371 46.22 46.86 -4.87
C ASN A 371 45.27 47.63 -3.97
N LEU A 372 44.05 47.84 -4.45
CA LEU A 372 42.89 48.15 -3.63
C LEU A 372 42.10 46.87 -3.42
N SER A 373 41.69 46.64 -2.19
CA SER A 373 40.89 45.51 -1.74
C SER A 373 40.07 45.92 -0.51
N GLY A 374 39.25 45.03 0.04
CA GLY A 374 38.28 45.34 1.09
C GLY A 374 36.84 45.14 0.60
N SER A 375 35.87 45.65 1.34
CA SER A 375 34.45 45.63 0.96
C SER A 375 34.12 46.74 -0.04
N ALA A 376 34.74 47.91 0.12
CA ALA A 376 34.44 49.10 -0.69
C ALA A 376 34.95 48.97 -2.13
N THR A 377 34.17 49.53 -3.07
CA THR A 377 34.35 49.39 -4.51
C THR A 377 34.36 50.74 -5.24
N VAL A 378 35.28 50.86 -6.20
CA VAL A 378 35.56 52.12 -6.89
C VAL A 378 34.41 52.50 -7.85
N ASN A 379 33.91 53.73 -7.72
CA ASN A 379 32.77 54.34 -8.41
C ASN A 379 31.38 53.81 -8.05
N ARG A 380 31.26 52.93 -7.04
CA ARG A 380 30.00 52.70 -6.32
C ARG A 380 30.05 53.46 -5.00
N ASP A 381 31.08 53.18 -4.21
CA ASP A 381 31.14 53.55 -2.79
C ASP A 381 32.16 54.68 -2.55
N PHE A 382 33.16 54.79 -3.44
CA PHE A 382 34.11 55.89 -3.41
C PHE A 382 34.70 56.24 -4.78
N THR A 383 35.16 57.48 -4.89
CA THR A 383 36.00 57.96 -6.01
C THR A 383 37.47 58.05 -5.59
N ILE A 384 38.37 57.87 -6.56
CA ILE A 384 39.83 57.88 -6.33
C ILE A 384 40.54 58.88 -7.25
N ALA A 385 41.49 59.61 -6.67
CA ALA A 385 42.36 60.56 -7.37
C ALA A 385 43.83 60.40 -6.96
N GLY A 386 44.76 60.83 -7.82
CA GLY A 386 46.21 60.76 -7.58
C GLY A 386 46.88 59.44 -8.01
N ALA A 387 46.11 58.45 -8.46
CA ALA A 387 46.62 57.19 -9.01
C ALA A 387 46.01 56.89 -10.40
N THR A 388 46.66 56.02 -11.17
CA THR A 388 46.14 55.49 -12.44
C THR A 388 45.96 53.98 -12.38
N PHE A 389 44.89 53.45 -12.96
CA PHE A 389 44.60 52.02 -13.03
C PHE A 389 44.97 51.47 -14.41
N ASN A 390 45.83 50.45 -14.47
CA ASN A 390 46.19 49.76 -15.71
C ASN A 390 46.40 48.27 -15.42
N ASN A 391 45.91 47.40 -16.32
CA ASN A 391 46.09 45.94 -16.26
C ASN A 391 45.79 45.30 -14.89
N GLY A 392 44.77 45.80 -14.17
CA GLY A 392 44.33 45.23 -12.89
C GLY A 392 45.05 45.79 -11.65
N VAL A 393 45.99 46.72 -11.78
CA VAL A 393 46.77 47.27 -10.66
C VAL A 393 46.75 48.79 -10.67
N TRP A 394 46.70 49.41 -9.48
CA TRP A 394 46.80 50.86 -9.32
C TRP A 394 48.25 51.31 -9.23
N THR A 395 48.57 52.47 -9.79
CA THR A 395 49.93 53.04 -9.79
C THR A 395 49.90 54.50 -9.33
N VAL A 396 50.75 54.82 -8.35
CA VAL A 396 51.06 56.19 -7.89
C VAL A 396 52.48 56.55 -8.30
N ASN A 397 52.70 57.79 -8.77
CA ASN A 397 53.97 58.22 -9.33
C ASN A 397 54.66 59.25 -8.44
N PHE A 398 55.88 58.94 -7.99
CA PHE A 398 56.80 59.89 -7.37
C PHE A 398 57.52 60.68 -8.46
N ALA A 399 57.44 62.00 -8.39
CA ALA A 399 58.27 62.88 -9.22
C ALA A 399 59.76 62.75 -8.84
N PRO A 400 60.70 63.10 -9.75
CA PRO A 400 62.12 63.21 -9.40
C PRO A 400 62.32 64.12 -8.18
N ASN A 401 63.15 63.68 -7.24
CA ASN A 401 63.41 64.29 -5.93
C ASN A 401 62.23 64.35 -4.93
N ALA A 402 61.03 63.85 -5.26
CA ALA A 402 59.93 63.77 -4.30
C ALA A 402 60.11 62.59 -3.33
N ALA A 403 60.02 62.85 -2.03
CA ALA A 403 60.04 61.82 -0.97
C ALA A 403 58.66 61.19 -0.72
N THR A 404 57.58 61.85 -1.13
CA THR A 404 56.19 61.38 -0.95
C THR A 404 55.37 61.47 -2.24
N ALA A 405 54.31 60.67 -2.31
CA ALA A 405 53.23 60.78 -3.28
C ALA A 405 51.89 60.41 -2.60
N THR A 406 50.77 60.97 -3.07
CA THR A 406 49.47 60.85 -2.38
C THR A 406 48.37 60.33 -3.29
N VAL A 407 47.52 59.47 -2.72
CA VAL A 407 46.28 58.98 -3.32
C VAL A 407 45.12 59.43 -2.44
N GLN A 408 44.10 60.01 -3.05
CA GLN A 408 42.91 60.49 -2.35
C GLN A 408 41.73 59.57 -2.64
N ILE A 409 41.00 59.19 -1.60
CA ILE A 409 39.77 58.42 -1.67
C ILE A 409 38.67 59.23 -0.99
N THR A 410 37.63 59.58 -1.76
CA THR A 410 36.47 60.33 -1.28
C THR A 410 35.26 59.41 -1.37
N PRO A 411 34.58 59.09 -0.25
CA PRO A 411 33.31 58.37 -0.28
C PRO A 411 32.34 59.03 -1.26
N LEU A 412 31.52 58.22 -1.91
CA LEU A 412 30.38 58.72 -2.64
C LEU A 412 29.27 59.08 -1.64
N ALA A 413 28.20 59.67 -2.17
CA ALA A 413 27.13 60.27 -1.38
C ALA A 413 25.82 59.80 -2.00
N ASP A 414 25.18 58.81 -1.40
CA ASP A 414 23.85 58.36 -1.80
C ASP A 414 22.94 58.04 -0.60
N ASN A 415 22.07 57.02 -0.71
CA ASN A 415 21.11 56.58 0.32
C ASN A 415 20.89 55.05 0.20
N LEU A 416 21.88 54.32 -0.31
CA LEU A 416 21.89 52.88 -0.42
C LEU A 416 22.40 52.32 0.89
N ARG A 417 21.63 51.42 1.48
CA ARG A 417 21.96 50.84 2.78
C ARG A 417 23.15 49.87 2.67
N GLU A 418 24.34 50.38 2.93
CA GLU A 418 25.62 49.68 2.76
C GLU A 418 26.39 49.68 4.09
N GLY A 419 26.63 48.49 4.65
CA GLY A 419 27.24 48.36 5.99
C GLY A 419 28.76 48.52 5.97
N ASP A 420 29.32 49.18 7.00
CA ASP A 420 30.75 49.49 7.23
C ASP A 420 31.74 48.86 6.24
N GLU A 421 32.19 49.67 5.28
CA GLU A 421 33.01 49.19 4.18
C GLU A 421 34.51 49.44 4.40
N SER A 422 35.30 48.38 4.26
CA SER A 422 36.76 48.44 4.38
C SER A 422 37.42 48.82 3.06
N ILE A 423 38.43 49.69 3.13
CA ILE A 423 39.40 49.96 2.07
C ILE A 423 40.77 49.49 2.57
N ILE A 424 41.41 48.60 1.84
CA ILE A 424 42.74 48.05 2.13
C ILE A 424 43.67 48.39 0.97
N VAL A 425 44.63 49.27 1.22
CA VAL A 425 45.70 49.63 0.31
C VAL A 425 46.93 48.77 0.62
N SER A 426 47.30 47.89 -0.30
CA SER A 426 48.47 47.00 -0.15
C SER A 426 49.50 47.26 -1.24
N LEU A 427 50.76 47.49 -0.87
CA LEU A 427 51.87 47.60 -1.83
C LEU A 427 52.05 46.30 -2.60
N VAL A 428 52.23 46.42 -3.91
CA VAL A 428 52.69 45.32 -4.76
C VAL A 428 54.22 45.43 -4.84
N PRO A 429 55.00 44.40 -4.47
CA PRO A 429 56.46 44.44 -4.60
C PRO A 429 56.90 44.69 -6.05
N GLY A 430 57.78 45.66 -6.26
CA GLY A 430 58.27 46.05 -7.59
C GLY A 430 59.78 45.85 -7.76
N ALA A 431 60.25 45.77 -9.00
CA ALA A 431 61.68 45.57 -9.29
C ALA A 431 62.60 46.71 -8.80
N ALA A 432 62.04 47.89 -8.51
CA ALA A 432 62.78 49.08 -8.05
C ALA A 432 62.45 49.50 -6.60
N TYR A 433 61.47 48.87 -5.94
CA TYR A 433 61.03 49.23 -4.59
C TYR A 433 60.43 48.05 -3.83
N ARG A 434 60.55 48.07 -2.50
CA ARG A 434 60.08 47.02 -1.59
C ARG A 434 59.07 47.59 -0.58
N PRO A 435 58.14 46.78 -0.08
CA PRO A 435 57.50 47.00 1.21
C PRO A 435 58.45 47.56 2.28
N GLY A 436 58.05 48.66 2.89
CA GLY A 436 58.69 49.30 4.03
C GLY A 436 58.15 48.76 5.36
N SER A 437 58.10 49.62 6.38
CA SER A 437 57.61 49.25 7.72
C SER A 437 56.08 49.22 7.85
N SER A 438 55.36 49.76 6.85
CA SER A 438 53.90 49.80 6.78
C SER A 438 53.52 49.68 5.31
N ASP A 439 53.27 48.46 4.86
CA ASP A 439 53.04 48.10 3.44
C ASP A 439 51.60 47.73 3.13
N ILE A 440 50.78 47.54 4.16
CA ILE A 440 49.33 47.39 4.09
C ILE A 440 48.71 48.38 5.07
N VAL A 441 47.81 49.24 4.59
CA VAL A 441 47.04 50.17 5.42
C VAL A 441 45.56 50.03 5.10
N SER A 442 44.76 49.82 6.14
CA SER A 442 43.31 49.79 6.07
C SER A 442 42.69 51.09 6.56
N ALA A 443 41.57 51.49 5.96
CA ALA A 443 40.62 52.47 6.49
C ALA A 443 39.19 51.95 6.31
N VAL A 444 38.20 52.59 6.95
CA VAL A 444 36.79 52.20 6.89
C VAL A 444 35.91 53.40 6.50
N ILE A 445 35.02 53.20 5.52
CA ILE A 445 33.84 54.04 5.30
C ILE A 445 32.77 53.52 6.26
N LEU A 446 32.32 54.36 7.19
CA LEU A 446 31.27 54.02 8.15
C LEU A 446 29.89 54.30 7.55
N ASP A 447 28.99 53.35 7.74
CA ASP A 447 27.57 53.39 7.37
C ASP A 447 26.87 54.64 7.96
N ASP A 448 26.19 55.42 7.11
CA ASP A 448 25.40 56.63 7.44
C ASP A 448 23.90 56.31 7.69
N GLU A 449 23.46 55.08 7.40
CA GLU A 449 22.10 54.65 7.67
C GLU A 449 21.82 54.39 9.16
N SER A 450 20.54 54.56 9.48
CA SER A 450 19.97 54.16 10.76
C SER A 450 19.26 52.83 10.58
N ASP A 451 19.59 51.84 11.42
CA ASP A 451 18.79 50.63 11.53
C ASP A 451 17.82 50.69 12.72
N ILE A 452 16.69 50.00 12.60
CA ILE A 452 15.66 49.94 13.64
C ILE A 452 15.29 48.49 13.88
N THR A 453 15.68 47.98 15.03
CA THR A 453 15.17 46.71 15.54
C THR A 453 13.84 46.95 16.25
N LEU A 454 12.95 45.97 16.16
CA LEU A 454 11.64 45.99 16.83
C LEU A 454 11.55 44.78 17.74
N THR A 455 11.06 45.00 18.96
CA THR A 455 10.80 43.93 19.95
C THR A 455 9.46 44.20 20.62
N VAL A 456 8.86 43.19 21.24
CA VAL A 456 7.63 43.32 22.04
C VAL A 456 7.82 42.66 23.40
N GLU A 457 7.56 43.40 24.47
CA GLU A 457 7.58 42.86 25.83
C GLU A 457 6.43 43.47 26.67
N PRO A 458 5.66 42.67 27.43
CA PRO A 458 5.62 41.21 27.37
C PRO A 458 5.14 40.71 25.99
N ALA A 459 5.58 39.52 25.59
CA ALA A 459 5.19 38.92 24.30
C ALA A 459 3.71 38.51 24.24
N SER A 460 3.04 38.45 25.40
CA SER A 460 1.60 38.22 25.49
C SER A 460 0.99 38.90 26.70
N VAL A 461 -0.27 39.31 26.59
CA VAL A 461 -1.10 39.90 27.67
C VAL A 461 -2.44 39.18 27.72
N LEU A 462 -3.12 39.14 28.88
CA LEU A 462 -4.52 38.74 28.94
C LEU A 462 -5.40 39.90 28.50
N GLU A 463 -6.55 39.61 27.91
CA GLU A 463 -7.51 40.60 27.40
C GLU A 463 -7.98 41.59 28.49
N ASP A 464 -8.41 41.07 29.64
CA ASP A 464 -8.89 41.83 30.81
C ASP A 464 -7.73 42.46 31.61
N SER A 465 -6.47 42.31 31.17
CA SER A 465 -5.32 42.84 31.89
C SER A 465 -5.10 44.33 31.66
N THR A 466 -4.79 45.06 32.72
CA THR A 466 -4.36 46.47 32.63
C THR A 466 -2.95 46.64 32.05
N GLY A 467 -2.37 45.59 31.46
CA GLY A 467 -1.02 45.55 30.91
C GLY A 467 -1.05 45.70 29.39
N ALA A 468 -0.20 46.58 28.84
CA ALA A 468 -0.03 46.73 27.41
C ALA A 468 1.19 45.94 26.92
N MET A 469 1.11 45.39 25.71
CA MET A 469 2.29 44.93 24.98
C MET A 469 3.10 46.15 24.54
N VAL A 470 4.37 46.24 24.94
CA VAL A 470 5.25 47.39 24.63
C VAL A 470 6.13 47.04 23.43
N TYR A 471 5.78 47.59 22.28
CA TYR A 471 6.58 47.49 21.06
C TYR A 471 7.71 48.52 21.12
N THR A 472 8.95 48.05 21.30
CA THR A 472 10.13 48.91 21.41
C THR A 472 10.90 48.93 20.10
N PHE A 473 10.95 50.12 19.49
CA PHE A 473 11.75 50.46 18.33
C PHE A 473 13.12 50.93 18.85
N THR A 474 14.19 50.17 18.60
CA THR A 474 15.55 50.51 19.03
C THR A 474 16.42 50.85 17.83
N ARG A 475 16.95 52.08 17.83
CA ARG A 475 17.82 52.62 16.79
C ARG A 475 19.27 52.24 17.03
N SER A 476 19.92 51.74 15.98
CA SER A 476 21.34 51.40 15.89
C SER A 476 21.93 51.96 14.59
N GLY A 477 23.26 51.93 14.44
CA GLY A 477 23.92 52.63 13.33
C GLY A 477 23.95 54.14 13.57
N PHE A 478 23.85 54.91 12.50
CA PHE A 478 24.00 56.36 12.56
C PHE A 478 22.84 57.04 13.32
N ALA A 479 23.17 57.91 14.27
CA ALA A 479 22.19 58.53 15.16
C ALA A 479 21.97 60.04 14.94
N GLU A 480 22.83 60.74 14.19
CA GLU A 480 22.88 62.22 14.21
C GLU A 480 21.85 62.91 13.30
N ARG A 481 21.21 62.16 12.39
CA ARG A 481 20.08 62.65 11.56
C ARG A 481 18.73 62.35 12.20
N ASN A 482 17.72 63.18 11.91
CA ASN A 482 16.32 62.88 12.22
C ASN A 482 15.79 61.85 11.22
N ILE A 483 15.06 60.83 11.69
CA ILE A 483 14.46 59.80 10.83
C ILE A 483 12.98 59.60 11.18
N THR A 484 12.21 59.06 10.23
CA THR A 484 10.83 58.62 10.45
C THR A 484 10.65 57.19 9.98
N VAL A 485 10.25 56.32 10.90
CA VAL A 485 10.01 54.90 10.69
C VAL A 485 8.52 54.69 10.44
N ASN A 486 8.16 54.12 9.31
CA ASN A 486 6.78 53.74 9.03
C ASN A 486 6.55 52.29 9.50
N PHE A 487 5.31 51.95 9.84
CA PHE A 487 4.94 50.58 10.19
C PHE A 487 3.49 50.26 9.78
N ALA A 488 3.23 48.98 9.60
CA ALA A 488 1.89 48.42 9.45
C ALA A 488 1.58 47.52 10.65
N ILE A 489 0.31 47.48 11.05
CA ILE A 489 -0.22 46.51 12.01
C ILE A 489 -1.17 45.57 11.27
N SER A 490 -1.01 44.28 11.56
CA SER A 490 -1.75 43.15 11.02
C SER A 490 -1.92 42.11 12.13
N GLY A 491 -2.40 40.91 11.80
CA GLY A 491 -2.63 39.83 12.76
C GLY A 491 -4.06 39.31 12.65
N THR A 492 -4.53 38.61 13.68
CA THR A 492 -5.94 38.21 13.80
C THR A 492 -6.75 39.24 14.57
N ALA A 493 -6.12 39.92 15.54
CA ALA A 493 -6.75 40.96 16.33
C ALA A 493 -7.06 42.22 15.50
N SER A 494 -8.22 42.80 15.79
CA SER A 494 -8.86 43.95 15.15
C SER A 494 -8.72 45.22 16.00
N PHE A 495 -8.22 46.28 15.37
CA PHE A 495 -8.05 47.57 16.03
C PHE A 495 -9.41 48.20 16.38
N GLY A 496 -9.59 48.53 17.66
CA GLY A 496 -10.76 49.24 18.17
C GLY A 496 -11.90 48.36 18.69
N SER A 497 -11.84 47.05 18.47
CA SER A 497 -12.61 46.05 19.23
C SER A 497 -11.71 45.35 20.25
N ASP A 498 -10.54 44.86 19.83
CA ASP A 498 -9.76 43.89 20.63
C ASP A 498 -8.50 44.57 21.24
N TYR A 499 -8.03 45.67 20.63
CA TYR A 499 -6.98 46.53 21.18
C TYR A 499 -7.06 48.01 20.79
N THR A 500 -6.40 48.85 21.60
CA THR A 500 -6.07 50.25 21.28
C THR A 500 -4.57 50.45 21.11
N VAL A 501 -4.20 51.51 20.38
CA VAL A 501 -2.81 51.87 20.07
C VAL A 501 -2.50 53.26 20.61
N SER A 502 -1.42 53.42 21.38
CA SER A 502 -0.97 54.71 21.89
C SER A 502 0.57 54.80 22.00
N ALA A 503 1.10 56.01 22.17
CA ALA A 503 2.53 56.25 22.37
C ALA A 503 2.76 57.19 23.57
N PRO A 504 3.94 57.15 24.23
CA PRO A 504 4.25 58.04 25.34
C PRO A 504 4.15 59.53 24.95
N THR A 505 3.69 60.36 25.89
CA THR A 505 3.45 61.79 25.67
C THR A 505 4.72 62.51 25.16
N GLY A 506 4.59 63.25 24.06
CA GLY A 506 5.71 63.93 23.40
C GLY A 506 6.35 63.14 22.25
N THR A 507 5.96 61.89 22.03
CA THR A 507 6.36 61.12 20.84
C THR A 507 5.67 61.69 19.59
N LEU A 508 6.44 61.99 18.54
CA LEU A 508 5.91 62.30 17.22
C LEU A 508 5.45 60.98 16.57
N PHE A 509 4.14 60.75 16.61
CA PHE A 509 3.47 59.51 16.24
C PHE A 509 2.20 59.80 15.45
N SER A 510 1.90 58.95 14.47
CA SER A 510 0.64 58.96 13.71
C SER A 510 0.21 57.53 13.42
N PHE A 511 -1.10 57.25 13.49
CA PHE A 511 -1.67 55.93 13.17
C PHE A 511 -3.12 56.09 12.69
N ASN A 512 -3.53 55.27 11.72
CA ASN A 512 -4.85 55.35 11.06
C ASN A 512 -5.72 54.10 11.23
N GLY A 513 -5.29 53.13 12.04
CA GLY A 513 -5.97 51.85 12.25
C GLY A 513 -5.30 50.65 11.58
N THR A 514 -4.46 50.87 10.56
CA THR A 514 -3.68 49.79 9.91
C THR A 514 -2.22 50.17 9.63
N THR A 515 -1.93 51.45 9.38
CA THR A 515 -0.58 51.95 9.16
C THR A 515 -0.30 53.19 10.00
N GLY A 516 0.97 53.39 10.32
CA GLY A 516 1.42 54.51 11.14
C GLY A 516 2.89 54.85 10.93
N SER A 517 3.34 55.86 11.67
CA SER A 517 4.71 56.35 11.65
C SER A 517 5.16 56.84 13.02
N ILE A 518 6.46 56.73 13.28
CA ILE A 518 7.12 57.19 14.50
C ILE A 518 8.46 57.84 14.15
N SER A 519 8.70 59.06 14.65
CA SER A 519 9.92 59.82 14.34
C SER A 519 10.93 59.78 15.49
N PHE A 520 12.20 59.63 15.14
CA PHE A 520 13.34 59.78 16.02
C PHE A 520 14.06 61.10 15.69
N ALA A 521 14.33 61.92 16.69
CA ALA A 521 15.24 63.04 16.56
C ALA A 521 16.71 62.58 16.56
N ALA A 522 17.61 63.46 16.13
CA ALA A 522 19.05 63.28 16.26
C ALA A 522 19.43 62.90 17.71
N GLY A 523 20.19 61.81 17.86
CA GLY A 523 20.65 61.25 19.13
C GLY A 523 19.63 60.40 19.90
N GLU A 524 18.38 60.23 19.43
CA GLU A 524 17.43 59.35 20.09
C GLU A 524 17.66 57.88 19.70
N SER A 525 17.84 57.01 20.72
CA SER A 525 18.15 55.59 20.55
C SER A 525 16.94 54.65 20.67
N SER A 526 15.81 55.09 21.23
CA SER A 526 14.63 54.22 21.40
C SER A 526 13.31 54.99 21.40
N LYS A 527 12.26 54.37 20.85
CA LYS A 527 10.86 54.78 20.98
C LYS A 527 9.99 53.56 21.31
N THR A 528 8.83 53.78 21.93
CA THR A 528 7.89 52.71 22.28
C THR A 528 6.48 52.99 21.79
N LEU A 529 5.80 51.96 21.34
CA LEU A 529 4.36 51.95 21.07
C LEU A 529 3.67 50.99 22.04
N LEU A 530 2.52 51.38 22.56
CA LEU A 530 1.71 50.61 23.50
C LEU A 530 0.51 50.05 22.76
N ILE A 531 0.40 48.72 22.74
CA ILE A 531 -0.80 48.00 22.32
C ILE A 531 -1.51 47.53 23.59
N SER A 532 -2.60 48.21 23.95
CA SER A 532 -3.39 47.87 25.14
C SER A 532 -4.59 47.04 24.71
N PRO A 533 -4.81 45.83 25.27
CA PRO A 533 -6.01 45.06 24.97
C PRO A 533 -7.25 45.84 25.41
N ILE A 534 -8.38 45.55 24.77
CA ILE A 534 -9.70 46.02 25.17
C ILE A 534 -10.39 44.82 25.82
N ALA A 535 -10.73 44.95 27.09
CA ALA A 535 -11.53 43.98 27.82
C ALA A 535 -12.98 43.94 27.29
N ASP A 536 -13.47 42.77 26.88
CA ASP A 536 -14.91 42.50 26.91
C ASP A 536 -15.34 41.22 27.67
N THR A 537 -16.21 40.39 27.11
CA THR A 537 -16.77 39.16 27.72
C THR A 537 -17.13 38.11 26.66
N THR A 538 -16.64 38.30 25.44
CA THR A 538 -16.94 37.50 24.26
C THR A 538 -15.77 36.55 24.04
N PHE A 539 -16.02 35.25 24.05
CA PHE A 539 -14.95 34.30 23.77
C PHE A 539 -14.41 34.47 22.37
N GLU A 540 -13.13 34.80 22.30
CA GLU A 540 -12.33 34.89 21.07
C GLU A 540 -11.17 33.88 21.17
N ASP A 541 -10.65 33.37 20.05
CA ASP A 541 -9.44 32.53 20.13
C ASP A 541 -8.23 33.40 20.52
N ASN A 542 -7.12 32.82 21.01
CA ASN A 542 -5.91 33.61 21.29
C ASN A 542 -5.45 34.38 20.04
N GLU A 543 -5.46 35.70 20.13
CA GLU A 543 -5.27 36.56 18.99
C GLU A 543 -3.86 37.11 18.84
N THR A 544 -3.52 37.55 17.64
CA THR A 544 -2.20 38.11 17.32
C THR A 544 -2.30 39.55 16.86
N VAL A 545 -1.41 40.39 17.39
CA VAL A 545 -1.08 41.71 16.86
C VAL A 545 0.33 41.60 16.28
N ALA A 546 0.49 41.89 15.01
CA ALA A 546 1.70 41.68 14.23
C ALA A 546 2.16 43.01 13.59
N LEU A 547 3.19 43.63 14.17
CA LEU A 547 3.69 44.94 13.75
C LEU A 547 4.93 44.79 12.86
N GLN A 548 4.86 45.32 11.65
CA GLN A 548 5.90 45.20 10.62
C GLN A 548 6.41 46.58 10.22
N LEU A 549 7.73 46.78 10.26
CA LEU A 549 8.35 48.04 9.84
C LEU A 549 8.31 48.19 8.30
N SER A 550 8.35 49.43 7.84
CA SER A 550 8.42 49.82 6.42
C SER A 550 9.22 51.11 6.24
N ALA A 551 9.63 51.39 5.00
CA ALA A 551 10.46 52.55 4.67
C ALA A 551 9.75 53.87 4.98
N GLY A 552 10.51 54.85 5.47
CA GLY A 552 10.06 56.21 5.76
C GLY A 552 11.16 57.24 5.48
N VAL A 553 11.00 58.47 5.98
CA VAL A 553 11.93 59.57 5.68
C VAL A 553 13.26 59.33 6.40
N GLY A 554 14.35 59.14 5.64
CA GLY A 554 15.67 58.84 6.18
C GLY A 554 15.79 57.45 6.81
N TYR A 555 14.90 56.51 6.45
CA TYR A 555 14.94 55.14 6.97
C TYR A 555 14.47 54.13 5.93
N ALA A 556 15.35 53.19 5.57
CA ALA A 556 15.04 52.05 4.70
C ALA A 556 15.38 50.73 5.44
N PRO A 557 14.37 49.91 5.80
CA PRO A 557 14.64 48.60 6.38
C PRO A 557 15.12 47.61 5.31
N ALA A 558 16.17 46.83 5.61
CA ALA A 558 16.70 45.83 4.69
C ALA A 558 15.72 44.66 4.45
N THR A 559 15.17 44.09 5.52
CA THR A 559 14.00 43.18 5.50
C THR A 559 13.23 43.34 6.82
N THR A 560 11.92 43.09 6.82
CA THR A 560 11.09 43.23 8.03
C THR A 560 10.21 42.00 8.21
N SER A 561 10.57 41.15 9.18
CA SER A 561 9.62 40.19 9.72
C SER A 561 8.64 40.92 10.64
N PRO A 562 7.33 40.60 10.62
CA PRO A 562 6.42 41.11 11.62
C PRO A 562 6.84 40.63 13.01
N VAL A 563 6.90 41.56 13.96
CA VAL A 563 7.05 41.23 15.38
C VAL A 563 5.64 40.99 15.91
N VAL A 564 5.42 39.81 16.50
CA VAL A 564 4.10 39.35 16.92
C VAL A 564 4.02 39.32 18.43
N GLY A 565 3.00 39.97 18.97
CA GLY A 565 2.52 39.81 20.34
C GLY A 565 1.13 39.16 20.34
N THR A 566 0.78 38.47 21.42
CA THR A 566 -0.47 37.73 21.53
C THR A 566 -1.38 38.31 22.60
N ILE A 567 -2.64 38.58 22.24
CA ILE A 567 -3.71 38.81 23.21
C ILE A 567 -4.26 37.43 23.57
N LEU A 568 -4.17 37.07 24.85
CA LEU A 568 -4.62 35.79 25.36
C LEU A 568 -6.05 35.95 25.87
N ASN A 569 -6.94 35.12 25.33
CA ASN A 569 -8.29 34.91 25.84
C ASN A 569 -8.23 34.55 27.34
N ASP A 570 -9.12 35.16 28.12
CA ASP A 570 -9.29 34.88 29.55
C ASP A 570 -10.69 34.39 29.98
N GLU A 571 -11.51 33.96 29.02
CA GLU A 571 -12.63 33.06 29.29
C GLU A 571 -12.18 31.62 29.64
N ALA A 572 -13.09 30.93 30.32
CA ALA A 572 -13.02 29.49 30.50
C ALA A 572 -13.81 28.75 29.41
N ALA A 573 -13.26 27.68 28.84
CA ALA A 573 -14.02 26.73 28.03
C ALA A 573 -14.30 25.46 28.84
N ILE A 574 -15.54 24.96 28.81
CA ILE A 574 -15.97 23.79 29.59
C ILE A 574 -16.38 22.63 28.67
N ALA A 575 -15.76 21.48 28.87
CA ALA A 575 -16.14 20.21 28.27
C ALA A 575 -16.69 19.23 29.33
N LEU A 576 -17.46 18.24 28.90
CA LEU A 576 -18.11 17.25 29.76
C LEU A 576 -17.84 15.83 29.26
N SER A 577 -17.51 14.92 30.18
CA SER A 577 -17.30 13.50 29.91
C SER A 577 -17.88 12.64 31.04
N VAL A 578 -18.02 11.33 30.85
CA VAL A 578 -18.45 10.38 31.90
C VAL A 578 -17.54 9.15 31.88
N SER A 579 -17.16 8.66 33.07
CA SER A 579 -16.41 7.42 33.23
C SER A 579 -16.70 6.76 34.59
N PRO A 580 -16.91 5.43 34.67
CA PRO A 580 -17.15 4.52 33.54
C PRO A 580 -18.38 4.93 32.73
N GLY A 581 -18.51 4.42 31.50
CA GLY A 581 -19.66 4.74 30.62
C GLY A 581 -20.93 3.95 30.94
N GLU A 582 -20.78 2.83 31.65
CA GLU A 582 -21.87 1.96 32.10
C GLU A 582 -21.53 1.39 33.48
N VAL A 583 -22.55 1.20 34.33
CA VAL A 583 -22.45 0.57 35.66
C VAL A 583 -23.67 -0.33 35.88
N ALA A 584 -23.50 -1.43 36.59
CA ALA A 584 -24.63 -2.25 37.06
C ALA A 584 -25.19 -1.68 38.38
N GLU A 585 -26.49 -1.82 38.59
CA GLU A 585 -27.22 -1.16 39.68
C GLU A 585 -26.71 -1.56 41.09
N ASP A 586 -26.55 -2.87 41.33
CA ASP A 586 -26.11 -3.45 42.61
C ASP A 586 -24.56 -3.53 42.72
N SER A 587 -23.83 -2.98 41.73
CA SER A 587 -22.36 -3.08 41.63
C SER A 587 -21.59 -2.30 42.70
N GLY A 588 -22.23 -1.31 43.33
CA GLY A 588 -21.58 -0.33 44.20
C GLY A 588 -20.61 0.61 43.47
N THR A 589 -20.68 0.69 42.14
CA THR A 589 -19.88 1.62 41.31
C THR A 589 -20.76 2.75 40.76
N SER A 590 -20.21 3.95 40.71
CA SER A 590 -20.92 5.18 40.31
C SER A 590 -20.45 5.66 38.95
N LEU A 591 -21.34 6.22 38.13
CA LEU A 591 -20.95 7.01 36.95
C LEU A 591 -20.37 8.35 37.43
N VAL A 592 -19.16 8.72 36.97
CA VAL A 592 -18.54 10.00 37.32
C VAL A 592 -18.50 10.91 36.10
N TYR A 593 -19.36 11.94 36.11
CA TYR A 593 -19.40 12.97 35.08
C TYR A 593 -18.38 14.04 35.41
N THR A 594 -17.34 14.15 34.59
CA THR A 594 -16.23 15.09 34.79
C THR A 594 -16.39 16.29 33.86
N PHE A 595 -16.65 17.45 34.46
CA PHE A 595 -16.59 18.76 33.83
C PHE A 595 -15.13 19.20 33.82
N THR A 596 -14.58 19.46 32.64
CA THR A 596 -13.19 19.87 32.44
C THR A 596 -13.16 21.34 32.02
N ARG A 597 -12.41 22.16 32.76
CA ARG A 597 -12.19 23.57 32.49
C ARG A 597 -10.82 23.78 31.85
N THR A 598 -10.82 24.36 30.66
CA THR A 598 -9.65 24.82 29.90
C THR A 598 -9.73 26.33 29.69
N GLY A 599 -8.64 26.97 29.25
CA GLY A 599 -8.55 28.44 29.25
C GLY A 599 -8.27 28.98 30.65
N PHE A 600 -8.85 30.13 31.00
CA PHE A 600 -8.57 30.78 32.27
C PHE A 600 -9.22 30.07 33.47
N THR A 601 -8.41 29.84 34.50
CA THR A 601 -8.84 29.19 35.76
C THR A 601 -8.80 30.10 36.99
N GLY A 602 -8.26 31.33 36.88
CA GLY A 602 -7.92 32.16 38.04
C GLY A 602 -9.09 32.60 38.91
N ASN A 603 -10.30 32.71 38.35
CA ASN A 603 -11.53 33.08 39.06
C ASN A 603 -12.44 31.87 39.31
N PRO A 604 -13.24 31.86 40.41
CA PRO A 604 -14.25 30.82 40.63
C PRO A 604 -15.35 30.92 39.56
N LEU A 605 -15.94 29.79 39.19
CA LEU A 605 -16.86 29.70 38.05
C LEU A 605 -18.03 28.75 38.34
N ALA A 606 -19.25 29.18 38.03
CA ALA A 606 -20.44 28.35 38.13
C ALA A 606 -20.93 27.92 36.74
N VAL A 607 -20.93 26.61 36.48
CA VAL A 607 -21.33 26.01 35.20
C VAL A 607 -22.71 25.38 35.34
N ARG A 608 -23.57 25.61 34.34
CA ARG A 608 -24.95 25.14 34.30
C ARG A 608 -25.07 23.96 33.35
N PHE A 609 -25.94 23.01 33.68
CA PHE A 609 -26.21 21.85 32.84
C PHE A 609 -27.65 21.36 33.01
N THR A 610 -28.15 20.64 32.01
CA THR A 610 -29.46 19.98 32.00
C THR A 610 -29.32 18.45 32.07
N LEU A 611 -30.31 17.79 32.67
CA LEU A 611 -30.39 16.33 32.83
C LEU A 611 -31.55 15.78 32.00
N SER A 612 -31.29 14.70 31.27
CA SER A 612 -32.22 13.99 30.38
C SER A 612 -31.83 12.52 30.29
N GLY A 613 -32.67 11.67 29.71
CA GLY A 613 -32.40 10.23 29.61
C GLY A 613 -33.67 9.40 29.80
N THR A 614 -33.49 8.10 30.05
CA THR A 614 -34.57 7.19 30.44
C THR A 614 -34.61 6.95 31.94
N ALA A 615 -33.47 7.07 32.64
CA ALA A 615 -33.39 6.90 34.10
C ALA A 615 -34.21 7.98 34.82
N SER A 616 -35.09 7.54 35.71
CA SER A 616 -35.87 8.33 36.64
C SER A 616 -35.02 8.77 37.85
N PRO A 617 -35.35 9.89 38.53
CA PRO A 617 -34.68 10.30 39.76
C PRO A 617 -34.85 9.36 40.97
N THR A 618 -35.54 8.22 40.79
CA THR A 618 -35.66 7.13 41.77
C THR A 618 -34.47 6.17 41.71
N ASP A 619 -33.81 6.06 40.55
CA ASP A 619 -32.97 4.91 40.21
C ASP A 619 -31.48 5.24 40.42
N TYR A 620 -31.20 6.49 40.81
CA TYR A 620 -29.88 6.97 41.21
C TYR A 620 -29.92 8.09 42.26
N THR A 621 -28.80 8.32 42.92
CA THR A 621 -28.53 9.48 43.77
C THR A 621 -27.39 10.32 43.19
N LEU A 622 -27.53 11.65 43.24
CA LEU A 622 -26.55 12.61 42.73
C LEU A 622 -25.77 13.30 43.85
N SER A 623 -24.47 13.51 43.63
CA SER A 623 -23.61 14.33 44.48
C SER A 623 -22.63 15.17 43.64
N GLY A 624 -22.10 16.26 44.20
CA GLY A 624 -21.12 17.14 43.55
C GLY A 624 -21.69 18.35 42.80
N ALA A 625 -23.01 18.44 42.62
CA ALA A 625 -23.69 19.61 42.05
C ALA A 625 -25.00 19.94 42.80
N THR A 626 -25.48 21.17 42.65
CA THR A 626 -26.82 21.59 43.12
C THR A 626 -27.84 21.33 42.02
N ILE A 627 -28.83 20.48 42.27
CA ILE A 627 -29.84 20.06 41.29
C ILE A 627 -31.22 20.63 41.64
N SER A 628 -31.96 21.07 40.64
CA SER A 628 -33.31 21.63 40.77
C SER A 628 -34.17 21.22 39.56
N GLY A 629 -34.93 20.13 39.69
CA GLY A 629 -35.59 19.48 38.56
C GLY A 629 -34.56 18.95 37.57
N ASN A 630 -34.80 19.14 36.27
CA ASN A 630 -33.91 18.71 35.18
C ASN A 630 -32.71 19.66 34.94
N SER A 631 -32.38 20.55 35.88
CA SER A 631 -31.24 21.47 35.75
C SER A 631 -30.31 21.38 36.96
N GLY A 632 -29.01 21.47 36.71
CA GLY A 632 -27.95 21.44 37.69
C GLY A 632 -26.98 22.62 37.57
N ILE A 633 -26.31 22.93 38.67
CA ILE A 633 -25.19 23.88 38.73
C ILE A 633 -24.03 23.22 39.47
N ILE A 634 -22.86 23.18 38.82
CA ILE A 634 -21.58 22.78 39.43
C ILE A 634 -20.67 24.01 39.55
N SER A 635 -19.73 24.01 40.49
CA SER A 635 -18.85 25.14 40.74
C SER A 635 -17.39 24.71 40.77
N PHE A 636 -16.55 25.46 40.05
CA PHE A 636 -15.10 25.41 40.11
C PHE A 636 -14.61 26.50 41.06
N GLY A 637 -13.67 26.17 41.95
CA GLY A 637 -12.90 27.14 42.70
C GLY A 637 -11.84 27.85 41.83
N PRO A 638 -11.15 28.86 42.39
CA PRO A 638 -10.00 29.48 41.76
C PRO A 638 -8.88 28.44 41.54
N GLY A 639 -8.45 28.27 40.29
CA GLY A 639 -7.43 27.31 39.88
C GLY A 639 -7.94 25.89 39.56
N ASP A 640 -9.21 25.57 39.84
CA ASP A 640 -9.75 24.24 39.58
C ASP A 640 -9.92 24.01 38.06
N THR A 641 -9.32 22.92 37.56
CA THR A 641 -9.42 22.47 36.17
C THR A 641 -10.48 21.38 35.96
N THR A 642 -10.97 20.76 37.03
CA THR A 642 -12.01 19.71 36.96
C THR A 642 -12.99 19.83 38.11
N ALA A 643 -14.26 19.51 37.84
CA ALA A 643 -15.31 19.33 38.84
C ALA A 643 -16.18 18.14 38.44
N THR A 644 -16.69 17.37 39.40
CA THR A 644 -17.38 16.09 39.12
C THR A 644 -18.79 16.02 39.69
N VAL A 645 -19.74 15.52 38.89
CA VAL A 645 -21.02 14.99 39.40
C VAL A 645 -20.91 13.47 39.49
N ILE A 646 -21.19 12.93 40.66
CA ILE A 646 -21.18 11.48 40.92
C ILE A 646 -22.64 11.01 40.93
N VAL A 647 -22.93 10.00 40.13
CA VAL A 647 -24.24 9.35 40.01
C VAL A 647 -24.10 7.92 40.52
N THR A 648 -24.72 7.62 41.65
CA THR A 648 -24.69 6.27 42.24
C THR A 648 -26.04 5.62 41.98
N PRO A 649 -26.12 4.49 41.27
CA PRO A 649 -27.37 3.74 41.12
C PRO A 649 -27.97 3.35 42.48
N ASN A 650 -29.29 3.25 42.56
CA ASN A 650 -30.03 2.97 43.78
C ASN A 650 -30.56 1.53 43.82
N ALA A 651 -29.65 0.56 43.98
CA ALA A 651 -29.93 -0.86 44.16
C ALA A 651 -31.30 -1.20 44.78
N ASP A 652 -32.20 -1.79 43.97
CA ASP A 652 -33.40 -2.49 44.46
C ASP A 652 -33.51 -3.98 44.06
N ALA A 653 -34.61 -4.42 43.47
CA ALA A 653 -34.86 -5.79 42.98
C ALA A 653 -36.01 -5.82 41.94
N VAL A 654 -36.34 -4.68 41.33
CA VAL A 654 -37.33 -4.54 40.25
C VAL A 654 -36.64 -4.85 38.93
N LEU A 655 -37.29 -5.62 38.04
CA LEU A 655 -36.73 -5.87 36.72
C LEU A 655 -36.96 -4.64 35.83
N GLU A 656 -35.93 -3.84 35.68
CA GLU A 656 -35.95 -2.63 34.84
C GLU A 656 -35.27 -2.88 33.48
N ASP A 657 -35.39 -1.95 32.52
CA ASP A 657 -34.59 -2.01 31.29
C ASP A 657 -33.21 -1.36 31.54
N ASN A 658 -32.22 -1.53 30.65
CA ASN A 658 -30.98 -0.74 30.76
C ASN A 658 -31.29 0.74 30.50
N GLU A 659 -30.93 1.59 31.45
CA GLU A 659 -31.33 2.99 31.44
C GLU A 659 -30.18 3.94 31.09
N SER A 660 -30.51 5.12 30.61
CA SER A 660 -29.56 6.16 30.26
C SER A 660 -29.77 7.41 31.09
N LEU A 661 -28.67 8.02 31.55
CA LEU A 661 -28.64 9.37 32.08
C LEU A 661 -27.69 10.22 31.24
N THR A 662 -28.16 11.36 30.77
CA THR A 662 -27.44 12.30 29.90
C THR A 662 -27.40 13.68 30.52
N LEU A 663 -26.19 14.18 30.78
CA LEU A 663 -25.94 15.56 31.17
C LEU A 663 -25.53 16.36 29.92
N THR A 664 -26.11 17.54 29.77
CA THR A 664 -25.84 18.49 28.67
C THR A 664 -25.42 19.83 29.27
N LEU A 665 -24.28 20.37 28.85
CA LEU A 665 -23.83 21.71 29.26
C LEU A 665 -24.74 22.79 28.67
N ASP A 666 -25.21 23.69 29.53
CA ASP A 666 -25.97 24.87 29.10
C ASP A 666 -25.00 26.05 28.92
N ALA A 667 -25.30 26.96 27.99
CA ALA A 667 -24.58 28.22 27.85
C ALA A 667 -24.75 29.10 29.13
N GLY A 668 -23.67 29.78 29.52
CA GLY A 668 -23.63 30.61 30.72
C GLY A 668 -22.72 31.83 30.57
N THR A 669 -22.47 32.53 31.68
CA THR A 669 -21.63 33.74 31.73
C THR A 669 -20.26 33.41 32.32
N GLY A 670 -19.19 33.96 31.73
CA GLY A 670 -17.81 33.70 32.15
C GLY A 670 -17.27 32.33 31.73
N TYR A 671 -17.99 31.63 30.84
CA TYR A 671 -17.49 30.44 30.16
C TYR A 671 -18.20 30.18 28.83
N VAL A 672 -17.52 29.43 27.96
CA VAL A 672 -18.11 28.85 26.74
C VAL A 672 -18.16 27.34 26.77
N LEU A 673 -18.94 26.80 25.84
CA LEU A 673 -19.07 25.39 25.58
C LEU A 673 -17.89 24.88 24.76
N GLY A 674 -17.14 23.93 25.32
CA GLY A 674 -16.03 23.25 24.66
C GLY A 674 -16.47 22.20 23.65
N ASN A 675 -15.52 21.40 23.18
CA ASN A 675 -15.71 20.40 22.13
C ASN A 675 -16.71 19.28 22.45
N GLN A 676 -16.88 18.92 23.72
CA GLN A 676 -17.84 17.91 24.17
C GLN A 676 -18.81 18.52 25.17
N THR A 677 -20.04 18.77 24.74
CA THR A 677 -21.09 19.41 25.54
C THR A 677 -22.07 18.44 26.15
N THR A 678 -22.05 17.17 25.74
CA THR A 678 -22.95 16.12 26.24
C THR A 678 -22.16 14.87 26.65
N ALA A 679 -22.61 14.23 27.72
CA ALA A 679 -22.15 12.92 28.13
C ALA A 679 -23.34 12.06 28.58
N THR A 680 -23.35 10.80 28.14
CA THR A 680 -24.39 9.81 28.48
C THR A 680 -23.73 8.62 29.16
N GLY A 681 -24.20 8.29 30.35
CA GLY A 681 -23.84 7.07 31.09
C GLY A 681 -25.05 6.14 31.17
N ILE A 682 -24.79 4.85 31.30
CA ILE A 682 -25.81 3.79 31.32
C ILE A 682 -25.85 3.12 32.70
N ILE A 683 -27.05 2.92 33.22
CA ILE A 683 -27.32 2.04 34.37
C ILE A 683 -27.82 0.71 33.79
N LEU A 684 -27.14 -0.38 34.12
CA LEU A 684 -27.44 -1.72 33.64
C LEU A 684 -28.26 -2.48 34.69
N ASN A 685 -29.37 -3.07 34.25
CA ASN A 685 -30.15 -4.04 35.01
C ASN A 685 -29.26 -5.25 35.40
N ASP A 686 -29.34 -5.68 36.66
CA ASP A 686 -28.68 -6.90 37.16
C ASP A 686 -29.62 -7.92 37.85
N GLU A 687 -30.92 -7.82 37.56
CA GLU A 687 -31.95 -8.78 37.93
C GLU A 687 -31.94 -10.03 37.05
N GLY A 688 -31.99 -11.18 37.71
CA GLY A 688 -32.39 -12.44 37.07
C GLY A 688 -33.92 -12.51 36.90
N SER A 689 -34.40 -13.09 35.81
CA SER A 689 -35.81 -13.45 35.64
C SER A 689 -36.00 -14.97 35.62
N VAL A 690 -37.15 -15.44 36.10
CA VAL A 690 -37.53 -16.86 36.08
C VAL A 690 -38.94 -17.04 35.53
N SER A 691 -39.07 -18.00 34.61
CA SER A 691 -40.33 -18.48 34.05
C SER A 691 -40.53 -19.97 34.31
N LEU A 692 -41.78 -20.42 34.18
CA LEU A 692 -42.18 -21.81 34.33
C LEU A 692 -43.04 -22.23 33.15
N THR A 693 -42.82 -23.44 32.63
CA THR A 693 -43.69 -24.10 31.66
C THR A 693 -43.91 -25.56 32.07
N VAL A 694 -44.95 -26.20 31.52
CA VAL A 694 -45.18 -27.64 31.69
C VAL A 694 -45.28 -28.29 30.30
N THR A 695 -44.73 -29.50 30.14
CA THR A 695 -44.89 -30.27 28.90
C THR A 695 -44.87 -31.77 29.19
N PRO A 696 -45.80 -32.57 28.63
CA PRO A 696 -47.04 -32.12 27.97
C PRO A 696 -47.96 -31.37 28.94
N GLU A 697 -48.95 -30.64 28.42
CA GLU A 697 -49.93 -29.89 29.23
C GLU A 697 -50.94 -30.83 29.92
N SER A 698 -51.14 -32.02 29.37
CA SER A 698 -51.90 -33.09 30.03
C SER A 698 -51.24 -34.45 29.83
N VAL A 699 -51.46 -35.34 30.78
CA VAL A 699 -51.16 -36.77 30.67
C VAL A 699 -52.37 -37.58 31.07
N ILE A 700 -52.58 -38.70 30.39
CA ILE A 700 -53.60 -39.68 30.78
C ILE A 700 -53.08 -40.41 32.02
N GLU A 701 -53.97 -40.66 32.98
CA GLU A 701 -53.71 -41.53 34.12
C GLU A 701 -53.24 -42.93 33.66
N ASN A 702 -52.52 -43.65 34.52
CA ASN A 702 -51.86 -44.94 34.20
C ASN A 702 -50.88 -44.99 33.00
N SER A 703 -50.79 -43.97 32.14
CA SER A 703 -50.00 -43.96 30.88
C SER A 703 -48.48 -44.12 31.07
N GLY A 704 -47.99 -43.98 32.29
CA GLY A 704 -46.57 -43.99 32.63
C GLY A 704 -45.79 -42.74 32.19
N THR A 705 -46.45 -41.79 31.53
CA THR A 705 -45.88 -40.48 31.20
C THR A 705 -45.92 -39.55 32.42
N SER A 706 -45.31 -38.36 32.32
CA SER A 706 -45.23 -37.41 33.43
C SER A 706 -45.26 -36.00 32.90
N LEU A 707 -45.97 -35.12 33.60
CA LEU A 707 -45.90 -33.67 33.40
C LEU A 707 -44.48 -33.22 33.76
N VAL A 708 -43.77 -32.58 32.83
CA VAL A 708 -42.42 -32.04 33.08
C VAL A 708 -42.49 -30.53 33.23
N TYR A 709 -42.44 -30.08 34.48
CA TYR A 709 -42.34 -28.66 34.82
C TYR A 709 -40.91 -28.19 34.62
N THR A 710 -40.73 -27.20 33.75
CA THR A 710 -39.43 -26.66 33.33
C THR A 710 -39.30 -25.23 33.81
N PHE A 711 -38.43 -25.03 34.79
CA PHE A 711 -38.05 -23.73 35.34
C PHE A 711 -36.93 -23.19 34.45
N THR A 712 -37.13 -22.03 33.85
CA THR A 712 -36.14 -21.37 32.98
C THR A 712 -35.71 -20.06 33.62
N ARG A 713 -34.41 -19.82 33.69
CA ARG A 713 -33.80 -18.60 34.22
C ARG A 713 -33.09 -17.83 33.10
N SER A 714 -33.37 -16.53 33.04
CA SER A 714 -32.89 -15.58 32.03
C SER A 714 -32.45 -14.27 32.70
N GLY A 715 -31.94 -13.30 31.93
CA GLY A 715 -31.40 -12.05 32.50
C GLY A 715 -30.07 -12.29 33.21
N PHE A 716 -29.86 -11.68 34.37
CA PHE A 716 -28.62 -11.84 35.14
C PHE A 716 -28.55 -13.20 35.86
N ILE A 717 -27.57 -14.03 35.47
CA ILE A 717 -27.45 -15.42 35.93
C ILE A 717 -26.21 -15.74 36.80
N ASP A 718 -25.36 -14.75 37.07
CA ASP A 718 -24.02 -14.96 37.65
C ASP A 718 -24.00 -15.26 39.17
N ARG A 719 -25.16 -15.16 39.83
CA ARG A 719 -25.35 -15.50 41.26
C ARG A 719 -26.21 -16.76 41.38
N ALA A 720 -25.95 -17.62 42.36
CA ALA A 720 -26.83 -18.77 42.63
C ALA A 720 -28.16 -18.30 43.26
N ILE A 721 -29.28 -18.90 42.84
CA ILE A 721 -30.63 -18.56 43.34
C ILE A 721 -31.42 -19.82 43.73
N THR A 722 -32.39 -19.66 44.62
CA THR A 722 -33.38 -20.70 44.94
C THR A 722 -34.76 -20.16 44.61
N VAL A 723 -35.37 -20.73 43.58
CA VAL A 723 -36.72 -20.41 43.11
C VAL A 723 -37.73 -21.12 44.00
N ILE A 724 -38.70 -20.37 44.53
CA ILE A 724 -39.77 -20.88 45.39
C ILE A 724 -41.08 -20.87 44.59
N PHE A 725 -41.91 -21.90 44.78
CA PHE A 725 -43.23 -21.98 44.16
C PHE A 725 -44.28 -22.51 45.13
N ASP A 726 -45.52 -22.09 44.92
CA ASP A 726 -46.71 -22.71 45.50
C ASP A 726 -47.12 -23.95 44.69
N VAL A 727 -47.70 -24.92 45.39
CA VAL A 727 -48.32 -26.13 44.82
C VAL A 727 -49.82 -26.03 45.08
N GLY A 728 -50.62 -26.23 44.05
CA GLY A 728 -52.07 -26.28 44.10
C GLY A 728 -52.63 -27.14 42.97
N GLY A 729 -53.88 -26.87 42.59
CA GLY A 729 -54.67 -27.71 41.70
C GLY A 729 -55.71 -28.51 42.48
N THR A 730 -56.37 -29.46 41.81
CA THR A 730 -57.33 -30.38 42.44
C THR A 730 -56.65 -31.69 42.89
N ALA A 731 -55.63 -32.14 42.16
CA ALA A 731 -54.87 -33.34 42.48
C ALA A 731 -54.06 -33.18 43.76
N THR A 732 -54.03 -34.22 44.59
CA THR A 732 -53.44 -34.23 45.91
C THR A 732 -52.05 -34.89 45.93
N PHE A 733 -51.16 -34.35 46.77
CA PHE A 733 -49.80 -34.85 46.92
C PHE A 733 -49.55 -35.36 48.35
N GLY A 734 -48.92 -36.53 48.46
CA GLY A 734 -48.30 -36.99 49.70
C GLY A 734 -49.28 -37.47 50.77
N GLY A 735 -49.79 -38.70 50.61
CA GLY A 735 -50.67 -39.33 51.58
C GLY A 735 -50.94 -40.80 51.24
N ALA A 736 -52.02 -41.34 51.82
CA ALA A 736 -52.70 -42.52 51.29
C ALA A 736 -53.95 -42.03 50.55
N GLY A 737 -54.12 -42.41 49.28
CA GLY A 737 -55.00 -41.69 48.36
C GLY A 737 -54.36 -40.36 47.98
N SER A 738 -53.31 -40.42 47.16
CA SER A 738 -52.66 -39.25 46.58
C SER A 738 -52.40 -39.53 45.12
N ASP A 739 -52.60 -38.53 44.29
CA ASP A 739 -52.93 -38.75 42.87
C ASP A 739 -51.67 -38.59 42.01
N TYR A 740 -50.55 -38.18 42.61
CA TYR A 740 -49.25 -38.12 41.94
C TYR A 740 -48.01 -38.27 42.85
N THR A 741 -46.91 -38.61 42.20
CA THR A 741 -45.54 -38.57 42.75
C THR A 741 -44.69 -37.51 42.04
N VAL A 742 -43.67 -36.97 42.73
CA VAL A 742 -42.75 -35.98 42.16
C VAL A 742 -41.31 -36.49 42.23
N THR A 743 -40.57 -36.36 41.13
CA THR A 743 -39.14 -36.68 41.04
C THR A 743 -38.37 -35.51 40.41
N PRO A 744 -37.32 -34.98 41.07
CA PRO A 744 -36.44 -33.98 40.47
C PRO A 744 -35.75 -34.50 39.20
N GLY A 745 -35.55 -33.62 38.21
CA GLY A 745 -34.77 -33.95 37.02
C GLY A 745 -33.27 -34.13 37.29
N PRO A 746 -32.51 -34.69 36.33
CA PRO A 746 -31.05 -34.82 36.46
C PRO A 746 -30.37 -33.49 36.79
N GLY A 747 -29.59 -33.44 37.87
CA GLY A 747 -28.94 -32.22 38.33
C GLY A 747 -29.86 -31.18 38.99
N THR A 748 -31.16 -31.46 39.15
CA THR A 748 -32.07 -30.60 39.91
C THR A 748 -31.96 -30.90 41.40
N THR A 749 -31.52 -29.91 42.20
CA THR A 749 -31.74 -29.93 43.65
C THR A 749 -33.04 -29.20 43.94
N ALA A 750 -34.02 -29.92 44.51
CA ALA A 750 -35.35 -29.39 44.76
C ALA A 750 -36.01 -29.98 46.00
N THR A 751 -36.98 -29.24 46.55
CA THR A 751 -37.92 -29.69 47.58
C THR A 751 -39.34 -29.58 47.03
N PHE A 752 -40.24 -30.47 47.44
CA PHE A 752 -41.65 -30.47 47.04
C PHE A 752 -42.51 -30.94 48.22
N GLY A 753 -43.63 -30.25 48.46
CA GLY A 753 -44.55 -30.53 49.56
C GLY A 753 -45.97 -30.06 49.22
N VAL A 754 -46.91 -30.39 50.09
CA VAL A 754 -48.37 -30.29 49.84
C VAL A 754 -48.91 -28.89 49.53
N SER A 755 -48.13 -27.84 49.79
CA SER A 755 -48.51 -26.44 49.57
C SER A 755 -47.37 -25.59 49.01
N GLY A 756 -46.31 -26.20 48.47
CA GLY A 756 -45.15 -25.46 47.97
C GLY A 756 -43.87 -26.28 47.88
N GLY A 757 -42.90 -25.74 47.15
CA GLY A 757 -41.59 -26.33 46.95
C GLY A 757 -40.54 -25.31 46.55
N SER A 758 -39.34 -25.80 46.21
CA SER A 758 -38.26 -24.97 45.70
C SER A 758 -37.35 -25.72 44.73
N VAL A 759 -36.68 -24.98 43.84
CA VAL A 759 -35.70 -25.47 42.85
C VAL A 759 -34.49 -24.54 42.90
N SER A 760 -33.29 -25.08 43.12
CA SER A 760 -32.06 -24.29 43.18
C SER A 760 -31.28 -24.31 41.86
N PHE A 761 -30.79 -23.13 41.48
CA PHE A 761 -29.89 -22.88 40.34
C PHE A 761 -28.54 -22.39 40.89
N ALA A 762 -27.44 -23.00 40.46
CA ALA A 762 -26.12 -22.42 40.64
C ALA A 762 -25.92 -21.20 39.72
N ALA A 763 -24.84 -20.45 39.93
CA ALA A 763 -24.41 -19.40 39.02
C ALA A 763 -24.22 -19.97 37.59
N GLY A 764 -24.74 -19.27 36.59
CA GLY A 764 -24.70 -19.68 35.18
C GLY A 764 -25.68 -20.80 34.78
N GLU A 765 -26.44 -21.39 35.69
CA GLU A 765 -27.45 -22.40 35.33
C GLU A 765 -28.76 -21.73 34.86
N THR A 766 -29.29 -22.21 33.73
CA THR A 766 -30.45 -21.59 33.05
C THR A 766 -31.72 -22.46 33.02
N VAL A 767 -31.63 -23.79 33.21
CA VAL A 767 -32.79 -24.69 33.16
C VAL A 767 -32.75 -25.74 34.26
N LYS A 768 -33.89 -25.96 34.94
CA LYS A 768 -34.13 -27.06 35.88
C LYS A 768 -35.50 -27.68 35.65
N THR A 769 -35.66 -28.97 35.98
CA THR A 769 -36.94 -29.69 35.78
C THR A 769 -37.42 -30.44 37.01
N LEU A 770 -38.74 -30.50 37.17
CA LEU A 770 -39.47 -31.41 38.05
C LEU A 770 -40.38 -32.30 37.20
N ARG A 771 -40.38 -33.61 37.47
CA ARG A 771 -41.30 -34.57 36.83
C ARG A 771 -42.40 -34.93 37.81
N ILE A 772 -43.64 -34.67 37.43
CA ILE A 772 -44.84 -34.99 38.20
C ILE A 772 -45.56 -36.12 37.47
N ARG A 773 -45.68 -37.28 38.12
CA ARG A 773 -46.20 -38.51 37.53
C ARG A 773 -47.49 -38.92 38.23
N PRO A 774 -48.61 -39.11 37.51
CA PRO A 774 -49.84 -39.59 38.12
C PRO A 774 -49.64 -40.98 38.74
N ILE A 775 -50.29 -41.20 39.88
CA ILE A 775 -50.57 -42.51 40.46
C ILE A 775 -51.95 -42.85 39.93
N GLY A 776 -52.08 -43.97 39.21
CA GLY A 776 -53.37 -44.35 38.64
C GLY A 776 -54.11 -45.38 39.47
N ASP A 777 -55.45 -45.32 39.50
CA ASP A 777 -56.28 -46.38 40.08
C ASP A 777 -57.36 -47.01 39.17
N ILE A 778 -58.59 -47.17 39.64
CA ILE A 778 -59.74 -47.79 38.95
C ILE A 778 -61.08 -47.06 39.21
N ASN A 779 -61.07 -46.00 40.01
CA ASN A 779 -62.25 -45.23 40.41
C ASN A 779 -62.45 -44.11 39.40
N ARG A 780 -63.68 -43.95 38.88
CA ARG A 780 -63.93 -42.86 37.93
C ARG A 780 -63.96 -41.52 38.66
N GLU A 781 -62.93 -40.71 38.46
CA GLU A 781 -62.79 -39.40 39.07
C GLU A 781 -63.19 -38.29 38.08
N SER A 782 -62.58 -37.12 38.20
CA SER A 782 -62.74 -36.00 37.26
C SER A 782 -61.35 -35.55 36.84
N ASP A 783 -61.15 -35.13 35.59
CA ASP A 783 -59.85 -34.62 35.12
C ASP A 783 -59.23 -33.65 36.14
N GLU A 784 -58.15 -34.09 36.77
CA GLU A 784 -57.53 -33.40 37.88
C GLU A 784 -56.41 -32.48 37.41
N THR A 785 -56.09 -31.48 38.22
CA THR A 785 -55.05 -30.50 37.90
C THR A 785 -53.96 -30.48 38.96
N VAL A 786 -52.71 -30.35 38.52
CA VAL A 786 -51.61 -29.86 39.34
C VAL A 786 -51.29 -28.46 38.85
N SER A 787 -51.19 -27.49 39.76
CA SER A 787 -50.77 -26.13 39.44
C SER A 787 -49.53 -25.76 40.24
N LEU A 788 -48.51 -25.25 39.55
CA LEU A 788 -47.32 -24.67 40.17
C LEU A 788 -47.28 -23.18 39.88
N GLN A 789 -47.25 -22.34 40.92
CA GLN A 789 -47.14 -20.89 40.76
C GLN A 789 -45.81 -20.40 41.34
N LEU A 790 -45.01 -19.71 40.54
CA LEU A 790 -43.76 -19.13 41.02
C LEU A 790 -44.03 -17.99 42.01
N ARG A 791 -43.30 -17.95 43.12
CA ARG A 791 -43.30 -16.79 44.03
C ARG A 791 -42.18 -15.83 43.66
N SER A 792 -42.45 -14.53 43.73
CA SER A 792 -41.43 -13.50 43.70
C SER A 792 -40.57 -13.51 44.98
N ASN A 793 -39.31 -13.08 44.84
CA ASN A 793 -38.35 -12.94 45.94
C ASN A 793 -37.26 -11.94 45.50
N ASN A 794 -36.52 -11.34 46.43
CA ASN A 794 -35.49 -10.31 46.20
C ASN A 794 -34.21 -10.84 45.48
N GLY A 795 -34.32 -11.90 44.67
CA GLY A 795 -33.20 -12.47 43.91
C GLY A 795 -33.59 -12.95 42.52
N TYR A 796 -34.87 -12.80 42.12
CA TYR A 796 -35.31 -12.95 40.74
C TYR A 796 -36.75 -12.41 40.57
N VAL A 797 -37.06 -11.90 39.38
CA VAL A 797 -38.41 -11.51 38.99
C VAL A 797 -39.12 -12.65 38.26
N VAL A 798 -40.40 -12.85 38.60
CA VAL A 798 -41.25 -13.88 37.99
C VAL A 798 -41.90 -13.33 36.73
N THR A 799 -41.62 -13.95 35.58
CA THR A 799 -42.21 -13.57 34.27
C THR A 799 -43.39 -14.45 33.85
N THR A 800 -43.76 -15.44 34.67
CA THR A 800 -44.97 -16.27 34.50
C THR A 800 -45.91 -16.02 35.70
N PRO A 801 -46.82 -15.03 35.61
CA PRO A 801 -47.59 -14.57 36.78
C PRO A 801 -48.69 -15.55 37.21
N ASP A 802 -49.30 -16.23 36.24
CA ASP A 802 -50.36 -17.20 36.48
C ASP A 802 -49.80 -18.59 36.86
N PRO A 803 -50.53 -19.40 37.66
CA PRO A 803 -50.16 -20.78 37.93
C PRO A 803 -50.04 -21.59 36.63
N VAL A 804 -48.94 -22.32 36.47
CA VAL A 804 -48.76 -23.25 35.36
C VAL A 804 -49.50 -24.54 35.69
N ILE A 805 -50.55 -24.82 34.93
CA ILE A 805 -51.45 -25.96 35.16
C ILE A 805 -51.07 -27.10 34.21
N GLY A 806 -50.94 -28.30 34.77
CA GLY A 806 -50.92 -29.54 34.00
C GLY A 806 -52.04 -30.46 34.47
N THR A 807 -52.69 -31.16 33.55
CA THR A 807 -53.90 -31.95 33.82
C THR A 807 -53.61 -33.45 33.79
N PHE A 808 -54.13 -34.19 34.77
CA PHE A 808 -54.31 -35.63 34.69
C PHE A 808 -55.70 -35.90 34.13
N ILE A 809 -55.75 -36.60 33.00
CA ILE A 809 -57.01 -37.00 32.37
C ILE A 809 -57.39 -38.36 32.98
N ASP A 810 -58.57 -38.42 33.60
CA ASP A 810 -59.21 -39.63 34.14
C ASP A 810 -59.25 -40.70 33.03
N ASP A 811 -58.58 -41.83 33.26
CA ASP A 811 -58.53 -42.95 32.31
C ASP A 811 -59.51 -44.08 32.64
N ASP A 812 -60.31 -43.86 33.68
CA ASP A 812 -61.22 -44.83 34.25
C ASP A 812 -62.62 -44.87 33.63
N ALA A 813 -63.19 -46.06 33.67
CA ALA A 813 -64.46 -46.37 33.03
C ALA A 813 -65.48 -46.86 34.05
N ALA A 814 -66.68 -46.29 34.02
CA ALA A 814 -67.81 -46.75 34.81
C ALA A 814 -68.83 -47.43 33.89
N VAL A 815 -69.35 -48.59 34.28
CA VAL A 815 -70.28 -49.37 33.45
C VAL A 815 -71.60 -49.61 34.16
N SER A 816 -72.69 -49.31 33.45
CA SER A 816 -74.07 -49.50 33.86
C SER A 816 -74.78 -50.45 32.89
N LEU A 817 -75.84 -51.09 33.38
CA LEU A 817 -76.66 -52.01 32.60
C LEU A 817 -78.13 -51.59 32.67
N SER A 818 -78.78 -51.52 31.52
CA SER A 818 -80.21 -51.24 31.41
C SER A 818 -80.87 -52.23 30.44
N VAL A 819 -82.19 -52.34 30.48
CA VAL A 819 -82.95 -53.15 29.52
C VAL A 819 -84.04 -52.30 28.88
N ASN A 820 -84.23 -52.45 27.56
CA ASN A 820 -85.20 -51.67 26.79
C ASN A 820 -86.66 -51.88 27.23
N THR A 821 -86.99 -53.07 27.74
CA THR A 821 -88.32 -53.41 28.25
C THR A 821 -88.23 -54.35 29.46
N PRO A 822 -89.04 -54.16 30.52
CA PRO A 822 -89.08 -55.05 31.68
C PRO A 822 -89.81 -56.38 31.39
N ALA A 823 -90.56 -56.47 30.29
CA ALA A 823 -91.11 -57.71 29.77
C ALA A 823 -91.34 -57.61 28.26
N ILE A 824 -91.36 -58.74 27.56
CA ILE A 824 -91.70 -58.82 26.14
C ILE A 824 -92.51 -60.10 25.92
N GLU A 825 -93.48 -60.09 25.00
CA GLU A 825 -94.05 -61.35 24.53
C GLU A 825 -92.97 -62.11 23.74
N GLU A 826 -93.01 -63.44 23.76
CA GLU A 826 -92.39 -64.25 22.73
C GLU A 826 -92.82 -63.74 21.34
N ASP A 827 -92.08 -64.13 20.32
CA ASP A 827 -92.20 -63.57 18.98
C ASP A 827 -91.97 -62.03 18.86
N THR A 828 -92.72 -61.14 19.50
CA THR A 828 -92.89 -59.70 19.18
C THR A 828 -91.74 -58.76 19.60
N GLY A 829 -90.49 -59.19 19.48
CA GLY A 829 -89.33 -58.30 19.42
C GLY A 829 -88.06 -58.90 20.00
N THR A 830 -87.27 -58.07 20.69
CA THR A 830 -86.04 -58.49 21.37
C THR A 830 -85.87 -57.78 22.71
N ILE A 831 -85.36 -58.52 23.71
CA ILE A 831 -84.90 -57.96 24.97
C ILE A 831 -83.49 -57.43 24.74
N ILE A 832 -83.34 -56.11 24.75
CA ILE A 832 -82.05 -55.45 24.52
C ILE A 832 -81.51 -54.96 25.84
N TYR A 833 -80.54 -55.70 26.37
CA TYR A 833 -79.69 -55.27 27.46
C TYR A 833 -78.64 -54.29 26.93
N THR A 834 -78.80 -53.00 27.24
CA THR A 834 -77.83 -51.96 26.87
C THR A 834 -76.84 -51.79 28.01
N PHE A 835 -75.61 -52.22 27.78
CA PHE A 835 -74.45 -51.89 28.59
C PHE A 835 -73.99 -50.48 28.18
N THR A 836 -74.00 -49.54 29.13
CA THR A 836 -73.54 -48.17 28.90
C THR A 836 -72.30 -47.90 29.73
N ARG A 837 -71.20 -47.63 29.04
CA ARG A 837 -69.93 -47.17 29.59
C ARG A 837 -69.90 -45.64 29.60
N ALA A 838 -69.53 -45.08 30.74
CA ALA A 838 -69.21 -43.67 30.95
C ALA A 838 -67.76 -43.55 31.45
N GLY A 839 -67.22 -42.32 31.50
CA GLY A 839 -65.79 -42.09 31.75
C GLY A 839 -64.96 -42.23 30.48
N PHE A 840 -63.69 -42.59 30.62
CA PHE A 840 -62.76 -42.67 29.50
C PHE A 840 -63.16 -43.74 28.49
N LEU A 841 -63.34 -43.33 27.23
CA LEU A 841 -63.71 -44.23 26.12
C LEU A 841 -62.52 -44.63 25.24
N GLY A 842 -61.34 -44.03 25.43
CA GLY A 842 -60.22 -44.13 24.48
C GLY A 842 -59.61 -45.52 24.30
N ASN A 843 -59.77 -46.41 25.29
CA ASN A 843 -59.28 -47.79 25.26
C ASN A 843 -60.44 -48.80 25.12
N ALA A 844 -60.20 -49.97 24.53
CA ALA A 844 -61.17 -51.07 24.53
C ALA A 844 -61.39 -51.60 25.97
N LEU A 845 -62.61 -52.03 26.30
CA LEU A 845 -62.96 -52.47 27.65
C LEU A 845 -63.80 -53.75 27.62
N THR A 846 -63.30 -54.84 28.20
CA THR A 846 -64.06 -56.08 28.39
C THR A 846 -64.78 -56.05 29.74
N VAL A 847 -66.10 -56.09 29.69
CA VAL A 847 -67.01 -56.09 30.85
C VAL A 847 -67.55 -57.49 31.06
N ARG A 848 -67.56 -57.94 32.32
CA ARG A 848 -68.11 -59.25 32.70
C ARG A 848 -69.47 -59.12 33.37
N PHE A 849 -70.33 -60.09 33.13
CA PHE A 849 -71.66 -60.20 33.71
C PHE A 849 -72.03 -61.66 33.98
N SER A 850 -72.86 -61.92 34.98
CA SER A 850 -73.49 -63.23 35.19
C SER A 850 -74.90 -63.24 34.60
N VAL A 851 -75.25 -64.34 33.92
CA VAL A 851 -76.61 -64.64 33.45
C VAL A 851 -77.33 -65.48 34.52
N GLY A 852 -78.58 -65.16 34.80
CA GLY A 852 -79.48 -65.91 35.67
C GLY A 852 -80.94 -65.71 35.25
N GLY A 853 -81.87 -66.17 36.09
CA GLY A 853 -83.30 -66.21 35.79
C GLY A 853 -83.81 -67.65 35.66
N THR A 854 -85.01 -67.82 35.08
CA THR A 854 -85.62 -69.13 34.81
C THR A 854 -85.49 -69.57 33.36
N ALA A 855 -85.25 -68.64 32.42
CA ALA A 855 -85.09 -68.93 31.00
C ALA A 855 -83.70 -69.50 30.67
N THR A 856 -83.66 -70.49 29.79
CA THR A 856 -82.50 -71.29 29.40
C THR A 856 -81.94 -70.86 28.04
N PRO A 857 -80.67 -70.40 27.95
CA PRO A 857 -80.05 -70.02 26.68
C PRO A 857 -80.03 -71.16 25.65
N GLY A 858 -80.42 -70.85 24.41
CA GLY A 858 -80.47 -71.80 23.29
C GLY A 858 -81.72 -72.68 23.25
N SER A 859 -82.53 -72.68 24.31
CA SER A 859 -83.90 -73.20 24.32
C SER A 859 -84.86 -72.02 24.17
N ASP A 860 -84.93 -71.16 25.19
CA ASP A 860 -86.02 -70.20 25.36
C ASP A 860 -85.65 -68.82 24.75
N TYR A 861 -84.34 -68.55 24.61
CA TYR A 861 -83.84 -67.41 23.83
C TYR A 861 -82.46 -67.67 23.20
N THR A 862 -82.18 -66.97 22.11
CA THR A 862 -80.84 -66.86 21.51
C THR A 862 -80.25 -65.47 21.76
N ALA A 863 -78.93 -65.38 21.91
CA ALA A 863 -78.23 -64.14 22.25
C ALA A 863 -77.31 -63.68 21.12
N SER A 864 -77.35 -62.39 20.77
CA SER A 864 -76.42 -61.72 19.86
C SER A 864 -76.08 -60.32 20.38
N SER A 865 -75.06 -59.67 19.83
CA SER A 865 -74.71 -58.29 20.21
C SER A 865 -74.31 -57.44 19.01
N ASP A 866 -74.41 -56.11 19.16
CA ASP A 866 -73.84 -55.15 18.20
C ASP A 866 -72.30 -55.04 18.30
N ALA A 867 -71.69 -55.48 19.42
CA ALA A 867 -70.24 -55.65 19.52
C ALA A 867 -69.74 -56.96 18.88
N ALA A 868 -68.57 -56.90 18.23
CA ALA A 868 -67.95 -58.03 17.52
C ALA A 868 -67.28 -59.10 18.43
N ASN A 869 -67.32 -58.93 19.76
CA ASN A 869 -66.70 -59.82 20.75
C ASN A 869 -67.61 -59.99 21.99
N LEU A 870 -68.72 -60.71 21.81
CA LEU A 870 -69.54 -61.25 22.90
C LEU A 870 -69.15 -62.71 23.15
N ASP A 871 -68.74 -63.01 24.38
CA ASP A 871 -68.64 -64.37 24.89
C ASP A 871 -69.77 -64.60 25.89
N PHE A 872 -70.94 -64.98 25.36
CA PHE A 872 -72.13 -65.19 26.17
C PHE A 872 -71.98 -66.38 27.14
N ALA A 873 -71.17 -67.39 26.76
CA ALA A 873 -70.92 -68.56 27.61
C ALA A 873 -69.99 -68.24 28.79
N ALA A 874 -69.01 -67.34 28.60
CA ALA A 874 -68.16 -66.85 29.68
C ALA A 874 -68.73 -65.62 30.42
N GLY A 875 -69.89 -65.10 29.99
CA GLY A 875 -70.51 -63.90 30.55
C GLY A 875 -69.64 -62.66 30.39
N ALA A 876 -69.24 -62.34 29.16
CA ALA A 876 -68.40 -61.18 28.86
C ALA A 876 -68.75 -60.49 27.54
N ILE A 877 -68.59 -59.17 27.50
CA ILE A 877 -68.84 -58.32 26.34
C ILE A 877 -67.77 -57.23 26.25
N THR A 878 -67.29 -56.89 25.05
CA THR A 878 -66.18 -55.92 24.90
C THR A 878 -66.61 -54.67 24.13
N PHE A 879 -66.47 -53.51 24.77
CA PHE A 879 -66.56 -52.19 24.14
C PHE A 879 -65.31 -51.94 23.29
N ALA A 880 -65.48 -51.49 22.05
CA ALA A 880 -64.39 -50.98 21.24
C ALA A 880 -63.90 -49.60 21.75
N PRO A 881 -62.69 -49.15 21.36
CA PRO A 881 -62.26 -47.76 21.59
C PRO A 881 -63.29 -46.77 20.99
N GLY A 882 -63.64 -45.75 21.76
CA GLY A 882 -64.65 -44.75 21.42
C GLY A 882 -66.11 -45.21 21.57
N GLN A 883 -66.36 -46.46 21.97
CA GLN A 883 -67.71 -46.99 22.14
C GLN A 883 -68.23 -46.77 23.57
N ASP A 884 -69.34 -46.04 23.68
CA ASP A 884 -70.05 -45.75 24.94
C ASP A 884 -71.16 -46.75 25.26
N THR A 885 -71.67 -47.46 24.25
CA THR A 885 -72.83 -48.35 24.36
C THR A 885 -72.63 -49.63 23.59
N VAL A 886 -72.94 -50.75 24.23
CA VAL A 886 -73.04 -52.07 23.60
C VAL A 886 -74.39 -52.68 23.95
N ARG A 887 -75.07 -53.22 22.95
CA ARG A 887 -76.38 -53.87 23.09
C ARG A 887 -76.21 -55.37 22.96
N LEU A 888 -76.61 -56.08 24.02
CA LEU A 888 -76.84 -57.51 24.03
C LEU A 888 -78.32 -57.76 23.77
N THR A 889 -78.60 -58.23 22.56
CA THR A 889 -79.93 -58.50 22.04
C THR A 889 -80.25 -59.97 22.27
N LEU A 890 -81.19 -60.23 23.19
CA LEU A 890 -81.77 -61.55 23.38
C LEU A 890 -83.04 -61.64 22.53
N THR A 891 -83.09 -62.63 21.65
CA THR A 891 -84.25 -62.93 20.81
C THR A 891 -84.91 -64.19 21.37
N PRO A 892 -86.13 -64.11 21.92
CA PRO A 892 -86.89 -65.29 22.33
C PRO A 892 -86.98 -66.30 21.18
N THR A 893 -86.62 -67.55 21.47
CA THR A 893 -86.64 -68.63 20.48
C THR A 893 -88.05 -69.16 20.38
N ARG A 894 -88.49 -69.47 19.16
CA ARG A 894 -89.85 -69.89 18.91
C ARG A 894 -89.99 -71.41 19.03
N ASP A 895 -90.55 -71.93 20.12
CA ASP A 895 -91.27 -73.20 20.09
C ASP A 895 -92.64 -72.99 19.37
N THR A 896 -93.26 -74.08 18.93
CA THR A 896 -94.58 -74.09 18.29
C THR A 896 -95.49 -75.21 18.82
N ASN A 897 -95.11 -75.94 19.89
CA ASN A 897 -95.86 -77.12 20.36
C ASN A 897 -95.91 -77.38 21.90
N LEU A 898 -95.52 -76.45 22.78
CA LEU A 898 -95.64 -76.60 24.25
C LEU A 898 -96.25 -75.36 24.92
N ILE A 899 -97.02 -75.57 25.99
CA ILE A 899 -97.57 -74.48 26.82
C ILE A 899 -96.56 -74.19 27.93
N GLU A 900 -95.83 -73.08 27.79
CA GLU A 900 -94.75 -72.68 28.72
C GLU A 900 -95.19 -71.50 29.61
N GLN A 901 -94.41 -71.17 30.66
CA GLN A 901 -94.80 -70.23 31.73
C GLN A 901 -93.81 -69.07 31.82
N ASP A 902 -94.27 -67.84 31.54
CA ASP A 902 -93.52 -66.58 31.65
C ASP A 902 -92.13 -66.68 32.32
N GLU A 903 -91.08 -66.98 31.54
CA GLU A 903 -89.73 -67.13 32.07
C GLU A 903 -89.01 -65.78 32.23
N THR A 904 -87.99 -65.75 33.07
CA THR A 904 -87.19 -64.54 33.33
C THR A 904 -85.76 -64.71 32.84
N VAL A 905 -85.19 -63.68 32.23
CA VAL A 905 -83.75 -63.51 32.08
C VAL A 905 -83.30 -62.36 32.97
N SER A 906 -82.22 -62.57 33.72
CA SER A 906 -81.59 -61.53 34.53
C SER A 906 -80.09 -61.47 34.28
N LEU A 907 -79.56 -60.27 34.04
CA LEU A 907 -78.13 -60.02 33.87
C LEU A 907 -77.61 -59.13 35.01
N GLN A 908 -76.49 -59.52 35.62
CA GLN A 908 -75.83 -58.73 36.66
C GLN A 908 -74.38 -58.46 36.28
N LEU A 909 -73.94 -57.20 36.30
CA LEU A 909 -72.54 -56.83 36.10
C LEU A 909 -71.67 -57.38 37.24
N LEU A 910 -70.51 -57.91 36.88
CA LEU A 910 -69.51 -58.40 37.84
C LEU A 910 -68.45 -57.31 38.09
N PRO A 911 -67.99 -57.12 39.34
CA PRO A 911 -66.91 -56.20 39.66
C PRO A 911 -65.62 -56.53 38.89
N SER A 912 -64.85 -55.49 38.54
CA SER A 912 -63.53 -55.60 37.90
C SER A 912 -62.52 -54.68 38.56
N THR A 913 -61.24 -54.86 38.23
CA THR A 913 -60.13 -53.94 38.54
C THR A 913 -59.75 -53.10 37.33
N THR A 914 -60.71 -52.85 36.42
CA THR A 914 -60.52 -52.09 35.17
C THR A 914 -61.77 -51.27 34.81
N TYR A 915 -62.81 -51.32 35.64
CA TYR A 915 -64.01 -50.51 35.52
C TYR A 915 -64.83 -50.56 36.82
N GLU A 916 -65.50 -49.45 37.14
CA GLU A 916 -66.49 -49.36 38.20
C GLU A 916 -67.85 -49.93 37.73
N VAL A 917 -68.63 -50.53 38.63
CA VAL A 917 -69.98 -51.05 38.33
C VAL A 917 -71.06 -50.14 38.92
N SER A 918 -71.68 -49.32 38.08
CA SER A 918 -72.63 -48.29 38.51
C SER A 918 -74.06 -48.80 38.74
N THR A 919 -74.42 -49.98 38.23
CA THR A 919 -75.74 -50.60 38.47
C THR A 919 -75.68 -51.72 39.49
N THR A 920 -76.35 -51.50 40.62
CA THR A 920 -76.39 -52.44 41.74
C THR A 920 -77.49 -53.49 41.58
N GLY A 921 -77.11 -54.77 41.51
CA GLY A 921 -78.03 -55.91 41.41
C GLY A 921 -78.26 -56.38 39.97
N ALA A 922 -79.14 -57.38 39.82
CA ALA A 922 -79.46 -57.97 38.52
C ALA A 922 -80.59 -57.21 37.81
N VAL A 923 -80.33 -56.79 36.58
CA VAL A 923 -81.35 -56.20 35.67
C VAL A 923 -82.12 -57.36 35.07
N THR A 924 -83.44 -57.40 35.25
CA THR A 924 -84.30 -58.54 34.88
C THR A 924 -85.34 -58.11 33.85
N SER A 925 -85.65 -59.00 32.92
CA SER A 925 -86.75 -58.87 31.96
C SER A 925 -87.44 -60.21 31.79
N THR A 926 -88.77 -60.20 31.69
CA THR A 926 -89.61 -61.40 31.54
C THR A 926 -89.94 -61.66 30.07
N ILE A 927 -89.74 -62.88 29.61
CA ILE A 927 -90.30 -63.41 28.37
C ILE A 927 -91.72 -63.89 28.73
N LEU A 928 -92.74 -63.28 28.16
CA LEU A 928 -94.16 -63.61 28.36
C LEU A 928 -94.60 -64.53 27.21
N ASN A 929 -95.43 -65.53 27.48
CA ASN A 929 -95.88 -66.46 26.43
C ASN A 929 -96.67 -65.76 25.29
N ASP A 930 -96.33 -66.00 24.00
CA ASP A 930 -96.99 -65.34 22.83
C ASP A 930 -98.04 -66.14 22.08
N ASP A 931 -98.49 -67.30 22.58
CA ASP A 931 -99.52 -68.11 21.93
C ASP A 931 -100.94 -67.46 21.92
N GLY A 932 -101.00 -66.16 21.64
CA GLY A 932 -101.99 -65.49 20.82
C GLY A 932 -101.50 -64.32 19.92
N ILE A 933 -100.56 -64.53 18.98
CA ILE A 933 -100.46 -63.88 17.61
C ILE A 933 -99.34 -62.80 17.36
N VAL A 934 -98.19 -63.26 16.82
CA VAL A 934 -97.43 -62.78 15.63
C VAL A 934 -96.67 -61.41 15.60
N ARG A 935 -95.33 -61.54 15.52
CA ARG A 935 -94.22 -60.63 15.08
C ARG A 935 -94.47 -59.58 13.98
N ASN A 936 -93.87 -58.38 14.15
CA ASN A 936 -92.87 -57.76 13.24
C ASN A 936 -92.35 -56.38 13.79
N THR A 937 -91.20 -55.76 13.47
CA THR A 937 -90.01 -56.04 12.60
C THR A 937 -88.80 -55.20 13.09
N ALA A 938 -87.54 -55.62 12.95
CA ALA A 938 -86.38 -54.70 12.81
C ALA A 938 -85.13 -55.34 12.16
N ASP A 939 -84.54 -54.58 11.23
CA ASP A 939 -83.14 -54.56 10.74
C ASP A 939 -82.50 -55.75 9.96
N SER A 940 -81.83 -55.38 8.85
CA SER A 940 -80.62 -56.01 8.30
C SER A 940 -80.06 -55.12 7.17
N GLY A 941 -78.87 -54.54 7.37
CA GLY A 941 -78.30 -53.55 6.44
C GLY A 941 -77.53 -54.10 5.23
N ALA A 942 -77.18 -53.16 4.33
CA ALA A 942 -76.07 -53.22 3.35
C ALA A 942 -76.01 -54.42 2.37
N GLY A 943 -76.83 -54.38 1.32
CA GLY A 943 -76.76 -55.37 0.23
C GLY A 943 -77.31 -54.90 -1.11
N SER A 944 -76.74 -53.84 -1.71
CA SER A 944 -77.24 -53.18 -2.94
C SER A 944 -78.70 -52.64 -2.77
N LEU A 945 -79.42 -51.98 -3.67
CA LEU A 945 -79.35 -51.70 -5.12
C LEU A 945 -79.74 -50.20 -5.31
N ARG A 946 -79.46 -49.51 -6.43
CA ARG A 946 -80.21 -49.58 -7.71
C ARG A 946 -81.74 -49.85 -7.68
N GLU A 947 -82.33 -50.26 -6.55
CA GLU A 947 -83.78 -50.47 -6.34
C GLU A 947 -84.33 -49.62 -5.19
N ALA A 948 -83.51 -49.24 -4.19
CA ALA A 948 -83.97 -48.41 -3.07
C ALA A 948 -84.47 -47.02 -3.50
N ILE A 949 -83.86 -46.43 -4.54
CA ILE A 949 -84.32 -45.17 -5.16
C ILE A 949 -85.57 -45.37 -6.03
N PHE A 950 -85.86 -46.61 -6.47
CA PHE A 950 -87.05 -46.92 -7.27
C PHE A 950 -88.34 -46.95 -6.43
N ALA A 951 -88.22 -47.20 -5.11
CA ALA A 951 -89.34 -47.09 -4.16
C ALA A 951 -89.63 -45.64 -3.70
N ALA A 952 -88.65 -44.74 -3.76
CA ALA A 952 -88.78 -43.37 -3.25
C ALA A 952 -89.56 -42.39 -4.18
N LEU A 953 -89.93 -42.81 -5.40
CA LEU A 953 -90.49 -41.92 -6.42
C LEU A 953 -91.76 -42.45 -7.13
N ASN A 954 -92.65 -43.16 -6.43
CA ASN A 954 -94.02 -43.40 -6.93
C ASN A 954 -95.05 -43.68 -5.81
N PRO A 955 -96.17 -42.95 -5.69
CA PRO A 955 -96.37 -41.51 -5.92
C PRO A 955 -97.07 -40.80 -4.71
N LEU A 956 -97.33 -39.48 -4.84
CA LEU A 956 -98.20 -38.67 -3.95
C LEU A 956 -97.87 -38.74 -2.44
N SER A 957 -96.89 -38.00 -1.91
CA SER A 957 -96.94 -36.53 -1.74
C SER A 957 -96.03 -36.13 -0.55
N THR A 958 -95.53 -34.90 -0.32
CA THR A 958 -95.56 -33.65 -1.12
C THR A 958 -94.30 -32.78 -0.91
N SER A 959 -93.42 -33.07 0.05
CA SER A 959 -92.21 -32.28 0.39
C SER A 959 -91.16 -33.15 1.08
N SER A 960 -89.97 -32.59 1.31
CA SER A 960 -88.71 -33.30 1.55
C SER A 960 -87.91 -32.68 2.71
N VAL A 961 -87.14 -33.49 3.43
CA VAL A 961 -85.91 -33.07 4.16
C VAL A 961 -84.92 -34.23 4.08
N ILE A 962 -83.65 -33.95 3.75
CA ILE A 962 -82.55 -34.91 3.87
C ILE A 962 -81.45 -34.29 4.74
N THR A 963 -81.16 -34.92 5.87
CA THR A 963 -80.18 -34.47 6.85
C THR A 963 -78.98 -35.42 6.86
N PHE A 964 -77.77 -34.89 6.80
CA PHE A 964 -76.53 -35.69 6.80
C PHE A 964 -75.82 -35.60 8.14
N ALA A 965 -75.24 -36.72 8.59
CA ALA A 965 -74.36 -36.78 9.75
C ALA A 965 -72.93 -36.28 9.39
N PRO A 966 -72.12 -35.82 10.36
CA PRO A 966 -71.01 -34.89 10.09
C PRO A 966 -69.80 -35.41 9.30
N THR A 967 -69.72 -36.72 9.02
CA THR A 967 -68.50 -37.40 8.54
C THR A 967 -68.66 -38.21 7.26
N VAL A 968 -69.78 -38.07 6.54
CA VAL A 968 -70.00 -38.78 5.26
C VAL A 968 -69.53 -37.94 4.07
N SER A 969 -68.27 -38.11 3.67
CA SER A 969 -67.82 -37.74 2.32
C SER A 969 -68.12 -38.92 1.37
N GLY A 970 -69.27 -38.88 0.70
CA GLY A 970 -69.76 -39.98 -0.15
C GLY A 970 -70.25 -39.50 -1.52
N THR A 971 -69.73 -40.13 -2.58
CA THR A 971 -69.96 -39.74 -3.98
C THR A 971 -71.30 -40.24 -4.52
N ILE A 972 -72.32 -39.38 -4.60
CA ILE A 972 -73.63 -39.73 -5.18
C ILE A 972 -73.54 -39.72 -6.72
N ASN A 973 -73.38 -40.90 -7.34
CA ASN A 973 -73.33 -41.05 -8.79
C ASN A 973 -74.73 -41.16 -9.43
N LEU A 974 -75.19 -40.11 -10.10
CA LEU A 974 -76.46 -40.09 -10.84
C LEU A 974 -76.23 -40.32 -12.35
N SER A 975 -76.00 -41.57 -12.79
CA SER A 975 -75.79 -41.88 -14.23
C SER A 975 -76.97 -42.57 -14.93
N SER A 976 -77.60 -41.82 -15.85
CA SER A 976 -78.41 -42.25 -17.01
C SER A 976 -79.50 -43.34 -16.84
N ALA A 977 -80.77 -42.91 -16.69
CA ALA A 977 -81.91 -43.30 -17.54
C ALA A 977 -83.29 -42.83 -16.99
N LEU A 978 -83.90 -41.82 -17.65
CA LEU A 978 -85.35 -41.50 -17.65
C LEU A 978 -85.98 -41.00 -16.30
N PRO A 979 -87.21 -40.44 -16.28
CA PRO A 979 -87.45 -39.02 -16.56
C PRO A 979 -88.15 -38.24 -15.41
N VAL A 980 -88.26 -36.91 -15.56
CA VAL A 980 -88.72 -35.97 -14.52
C VAL A 980 -90.18 -36.12 -14.08
N LEU A 981 -90.37 -36.01 -12.76
CA LEU A 981 -91.33 -35.05 -12.20
C LEU A 981 -90.67 -34.22 -11.09
N SER A 982 -90.86 -32.91 -11.14
CA SER A 982 -90.19 -31.91 -10.30
C SER A 982 -90.53 -32.06 -8.81
N ARG A 983 -89.51 -32.23 -7.97
CA ARG A 983 -89.62 -32.27 -6.49
C ARG A 983 -88.43 -31.56 -5.85
N ASN A 984 -88.70 -30.72 -4.85
CA ASN A 984 -87.68 -29.90 -4.18
C ASN A 984 -86.83 -30.76 -3.21
N VAL A 985 -85.54 -30.43 -3.05
CA VAL A 985 -84.64 -31.08 -2.08
C VAL A 985 -83.91 -30.00 -1.28
N THR A 986 -83.85 -30.20 0.05
CA THR A 986 -83.16 -29.31 1.02
C THR A 986 -82.17 -30.16 1.82
N ILE A 987 -80.95 -29.65 2.00
CA ILE A 987 -79.82 -30.33 2.64
C ILE A 987 -79.31 -29.47 3.80
N ILE A 988 -79.09 -30.08 4.98
CA ILE A 988 -78.53 -29.42 6.16
C ILE A 988 -77.49 -30.34 6.83
N GLY A 989 -76.28 -29.83 7.08
CA GLY A 989 -75.14 -30.52 7.69
C GLY A 989 -73.81 -29.76 7.47
N PRO A 990 -72.88 -29.65 8.45
CA PRO A 990 -71.69 -28.80 8.36
C PRO A 990 -70.39 -29.58 8.03
N GLY A 991 -70.37 -30.37 6.95
CA GLY A 991 -69.21 -31.19 6.57
C GLY A 991 -69.13 -31.48 5.07
N SER A 992 -67.93 -31.79 4.57
CA SER A 992 -67.61 -31.84 3.14
C SER A 992 -68.20 -33.05 2.40
N ALA A 993 -69.00 -32.76 1.37
CA ALA A 993 -69.70 -33.74 0.54
C ALA A 993 -69.38 -33.57 -0.95
N VAL A 994 -69.02 -34.66 -1.62
CA VAL A 994 -68.74 -34.70 -3.06
C VAL A 994 -69.99 -35.21 -3.80
N LEU A 995 -70.51 -34.45 -4.77
CA LEU A 995 -71.71 -34.80 -5.51
C LEU A 995 -71.39 -35.03 -6.99
N GLU A 996 -71.52 -36.26 -7.49
CA GLU A 996 -71.09 -36.62 -8.85
C GLU A 996 -72.27 -36.90 -9.80
N VAL A 997 -72.81 -35.84 -10.41
CA VAL A 997 -74.01 -35.94 -11.26
C VAL A 997 -73.65 -36.28 -12.72
N ARG A 998 -73.46 -37.57 -13.02
CA ARG A 998 -73.15 -38.08 -14.39
C ARG A 998 -74.38 -38.32 -15.30
N ARG A 999 -75.34 -37.38 -15.40
CA ARG A 999 -76.55 -37.58 -16.24
C ARG A 999 -76.34 -37.19 -17.71
N SER A 1000 -76.84 -38.02 -18.61
CA SER A 1000 -76.75 -37.87 -20.08
C SER A 1000 -78.06 -37.46 -20.76
N SER A 1001 -79.03 -36.85 -20.03
CA SER A 1001 -80.35 -36.53 -20.60
C SER A 1001 -81.04 -35.30 -19.97
N GLY A 1002 -80.91 -34.15 -20.63
CA GLY A 1002 -82.02 -33.28 -21.07
C GLY A 1002 -82.99 -32.59 -20.08
N GLU A 1003 -82.92 -32.77 -18.77
CA GLU A 1003 -83.98 -32.28 -17.85
C GLU A 1003 -83.49 -31.39 -16.69
N ASN A 1004 -84.36 -30.45 -16.29
CA ASN A 1004 -84.04 -29.35 -15.37
C ASN A 1004 -83.82 -29.80 -13.91
N PHE A 1005 -82.71 -29.36 -13.30
CA PHE A 1005 -82.36 -29.58 -11.90
C PHE A 1005 -82.29 -28.24 -11.15
N ARG A 1006 -82.75 -28.17 -9.90
CA ARG A 1006 -82.68 -26.98 -9.03
C ARG A 1006 -82.28 -27.39 -7.61
N ILE A 1007 -81.33 -26.67 -7.02
CA ILE A 1007 -80.86 -26.85 -5.64
C ILE A 1007 -81.25 -25.59 -4.85
N PHE A 1008 -81.74 -25.76 -3.63
CA PHE A 1008 -81.97 -24.67 -2.69
C PHE A 1008 -81.18 -24.91 -1.39
N GLN A 1009 -80.12 -24.12 -1.23
CA GLN A 1009 -79.38 -23.87 0.02
C GLN A 1009 -78.48 -25.00 0.56
N VAL A 1010 -77.33 -24.61 1.12
CA VAL A 1010 -76.31 -25.46 1.77
C VAL A 1010 -75.82 -24.73 3.03
N SER A 1011 -75.48 -25.46 4.09
CA SER A 1011 -75.00 -24.91 5.37
C SER A 1011 -73.47 -24.75 5.44
N ARG A 1012 -73.02 -23.94 6.42
CA ARG A 1012 -71.64 -23.48 6.60
C ARG A 1012 -70.56 -24.57 6.55
N ASN A 1013 -69.39 -24.21 6.00
CA ASN A 1013 -68.13 -24.97 5.96
C ASN A 1013 -68.13 -26.32 5.22
N ALA A 1014 -69.09 -26.60 4.34
CA ALA A 1014 -68.99 -27.76 3.44
C ALA A 1014 -68.07 -27.47 2.23
N THR A 1015 -67.09 -28.33 1.97
CA THR A 1015 -66.50 -28.42 0.62
C THR A 1015 -67.51 -29.11 -0.30
N VAL A 1016 -67.84 -28.47 -1.42
CA VAL A 1016 -68.68 -29.08 -2.47
C VAL A 1016 -67.80 -29.30 -3.70
N SER A 1017 -67.69 -30.55 -4.15
CA SER A 1017 -67.05 -30.89 -5.42
C SER A 1017 -68.08 -31.45 -6.40
N LEU A 1018 -68.10 -30.89 -7.60
CA LEU A 1018 -68.87 -31.39 -8.74
C LEU A 1018 -67.90 -32.01 -9.76
N GLN A 1019 -68.16 -33.27 -10.13
CA GLN A 1019 -67.37 -34.03 -11.11
C GLN A 1019 -68.26 -34.61 -12.22
N GLY A 1020 -67.73 -34.64 -13.45
CA GLY A 1020 -68.27 -35.45 -14.55
C GLY A 1020 -69.57 -34.95 -15.20
N LEU A 1021 -69.85 -33.65 -15.17
CA LEU A 1021 -71.06 -33.08 -15.77
C LEU A 1021 -70.93 -33.00 -17.31
N ALA A 1022 -71.48 -33.97 -18.02
CA ALA A 1022 -71.50 -34.01 -19.48
C ALA A 1022 -72.87 -33.58 -20.05
N ILE A 1023 -72.97 -32.35 -20.57
CA ILE A 1023 -74.18 -31.86 -21.25
C ILE A 1023 -74.04 -32.15 -22.75
N ALA A 1024 -74.69 -33.22 -23.20
CA ALA A 1024 -74.86 -33.54 -24.62
C ALA A 1024 -76.27 -33.12 -25.10
N ASN A 1025 -76.33 -32.18 -26.04
CA ASN A 1025 -77.54 -31.82 -26.81
C ASN A 1025 -78.82 -31.48 -26.01
N GLY A 1026 -78.81 -30.41 -25.22
CA GLY A 1026 -80.05 -29.83 -24.66
C GLY A 1026 -79.82 -28.49 -23.95
N ASN A 1027 -80.83 -27.60 -23.98
CA ASN A 1027 -80.79 -26.29 -23.32
C ASN A 1027 -80.84 -26.46 -21.78
N ALA A 1028 -79.71 -26.26 -21.11
CA ALA A 1028 -79.63 -26.24 -19.64
C ALA A 1028 -79.62 -24.80 -19.10
N SER A 1029 -80.32 -24.57 -17.99
CA SER A 1029 -80.36 -23.28 -17.28
C SER A 1029 -80.10 -23.48 -15.78
N LEU A 1030 -79.02 -22.86 -15.29
CA LEU A 1030 -78.73 -22.73 -13.87
C LEU A 1030 -79.37 -21.43 -13.37
N GLY A 1031 -80.37 -21.56 -12.48
CA GLY A 1031 -81.12 -20.43 -11.93
C GLY A 1031 -81.57 -20.69 -10.48
N GLY A 1032 -80.92 -20.01 -9.55
CA GLY A 1032 -81.15 -20.10 -8.10
C GLY A 1032 -79.86 -19.73 -7.35
N GLY A 1033 -79.90 -18.68 -6.52
CA GLY A 1033 -78.70 -18.13 -5.88
C GLY A 1033 -78.04 -19.12 -4.91
N ILE A 1034 -76.77 -19.45 -5.16
CA ILE A 1034 -75.94 -20.27 -4.28
C ILE A 1034 -75.18 -19.35 -3.33
N LEU A 1035 -75.31 -19.60 -2.02
CA LEU A 1035 -74.51 -18.98 -0.97
C LEU A 1035 -73.61 -20.06 -0.36
N ASN A 1036 -72.29 -19.88 -0.38
CA ASN A 1036 -71.34 -20.80 0.23
C ASN A 1036 -70.23 -20.03 0.99
N GLU A 1037 -69.89 -20.52 2.18
CA GLU A 1037 -68.83 -19.99 3.05
C GLU A 1037 -67.57 -20.89 3.05
N GLY A 1038 -67.63 -22.09 2.43
CA GLY A 1038 -66.49 -23.01 2.24
C GLY A 1038 -65.96 -23.07 0.81
N THR A 1039 -65.08 -24.02 0.51
CA THR A 1039 -64.47 -24.20 -0.81
C THR A 1039 -65.43 -24.85 -1.81
N LEU A 1040 -65.60 -24.26 -2.99
CA LEU A 1040 -66.32 -24.86 -4.13
C LEU A 1040 -65.31 -25.35 -5.18
N THR A 1041 -65.43 -26.61 -5.62
CA THR A 1041 -64.55 -27.21 -6.64
C THR A 1041 -65.35 -27.71 -7.84
N LEU A 1042 -64.93 -27.33 -9.05
CA LEU A 1042 -65.48 -27.84 -10.31
C LEU A 1042 -64.38 -28.59 -11.08
N THR A 1043 -64.71 -29.81 -11.53
CA THR A 1043 -63.77 -30.76 -12.16
C THR A 1043 -64.46 -31.53 -13.29
N ASP A 1044 -63.78 -31.75 -14.41
CA ASP A 1044 -64.23 -32.59 -15.55
C ASP A 1044 -65.67 -32.31 -16.04
N THR A 1045 -65.96 -31.06 -16.42
CA THR A 1045 -67.23 -30.61 -17.01
C THR A 1045 -67.12 -30.46 -18.53
N LEU A 1046 -67.92 -31.22 -19.28
CA LEU A 1046 -67.95 -31.21 -20.74
C LEU A 1046 -69.28 -30.64 -21.24
N ILE A 1047 -69.24 -29.51 -21.95
CA ILE A 1047 -70.44 -28.89 -22.56
C ILE A 1047 -70.35 -29.04 -24.08
N THR A 1048 -71.23 -29.87 -24.64
CA THR A 1048 -71.34 -30.09 -26.09
C THR A 1048 -72.80 -29.92 -26.53
N GLY A 1049 -73.19 -28.69 -26.89
CA GLY A 1049 -74.55 -28.37 -27.36
C GLY A 1049 -74.76 -26.89 -27.69
N ASN A 1050 -75.54 -26.62 -28.74
CA ASN A 1050 -75.58 -25.33 -29.47
C ASN A 1050 -76.16 -24.10 -28.75
N THR A 1051 -76.59 -24.18 -27.48
CA THR A 1051 -76.92 -22.99 -26.67
C THR A 1051 -76.95 -23.33 -25.18
N ALA A 1052 -76.09 -22.68 -24.38
CA ALA A 1052 -76.14 -22.72 -22.93
C ALA A 1052 -76.41 -21.32 -22.37
N THR A 1053 -77.31 -21.20 -21.37
CA THR A 1053 -77.68 -19.91 -20.77
C THR A 1053 -77.61 -20.00 -19.25
N ILE A 1054 -76.57 -19.41 -18.68
CA ILE A 1054 -76.39 -19.27 -17.23
C ILE A 1054 -77.10 -17.97 -16.81
N GLY A 1055 -78.08 -18.08 -15.91
CA GLY A 1055 -79.01 -16.99 -15.58
C GLY A 1055 -79.34 -16.94 -14.09
N GLY A 1056 -78.37 -16.50 -13.29
CA GLY A 1056 -78.50 -16.31 -11.84
C GLY A 1056 -77.12 -16.22 -11.19
N GLY A 1057 -76.85 -15.12 -10.49
CA GLY A 1057 -75.53 -14.85 -9.91
C GLY A 1057 -75.13 -15.83 -8.79
N ILE A 1058 -73.85 -16.15 -8.72
CA ILE A 1058 -73.23 -16.99 -7.69
C ILE A 1058 -72.58 -16.07 -6.65
N HIS A 1059 -72.84 -16.30 -5.36
CA HIS A 1059 -72.26 -15.54 -4.24
C HIS A 1059 -71.46 -16.47 -3.32
N ASN A 1060 -70.14 -16.50 -3.51
CA ASN A 1060 -69.22 -17.34 -2.74
C ASN A 1060 -68.34 -16.47 -1.84
N THR A 1061 -68.13 -16.90 -0.59
CA THR A 1061 -67.30 -16.17 0.39
C THR A 1061 -66.05 -16.92 0.83
N GLY A 1062 -65.93 -18.21 0.48
CA GLY A 1062 -64.69 -18.99 0.57
C GLY A 1062 -63.93 -19.05 -0.77
N ASP A 1063 -63.08 -20.05 -0.93
CA ASP A 1063 -62.28 -20.25 -2.16
C ASP A 1063 -63.07 -20.95 -3.30
N LEU A 1064 -62.71 -20.67 -4.54
CA LEU A 1064 -63.25 -21.30 -5.74
C LEU A 1064 -62.12 -21.90 -6.58
N LEU A 1065 -62.18 -23.23 -6.81
CA LEU A 1065 -61.15 -23.99 -7.53
C LEU A 1065 -61.74 -24.63 -8.81
N LEU A 1066 -61.13 -24.32 -9.95
CA LEU A 1066 -61.42 -24.94 -11.24
C LEU A 1066 -60.20 -25.77 -11.68
N SER A 1067 -60.35 -27.07 -11.88
CA SER A 1067 -59.22 -27.93 -12.31
C SER A 1067 -59.65 -29.08 -13.21
N ASN A 1068 -58.77 -29.48 -14.14
CA ASN A 1068 -58.84 -30.66 -15.01
C ASN A 1068 -60.05 -30.78 -15.99
N GLY A 1069 -59.75 -31.21 -17.22
CA GLY A 1069 -60.71 -31.83 -18.15
C GLY A 1069 -61.86 -30.97 -18.75
N ASN A 1070 -61.90 -29.66 -18.49
CA ASN A 1070 -63.01 -28.80 -18.94
C ASN A 1070 -62.84 -28.33 -20.40
N ASP A 1071 -63.23 -29.15 -21.37
CA ASP A 1071 -63.13 -28.82 -22.79
C ASP A 1071 -64.39 -28.10 -23.31
N ILE A 1072 -64.30 -26.80 -23.62
CA ILE A 1072 -65.39 -26.01 -24.24
C ILE A 1072 -65.19 -25.99 -25.75
N VAL A 1073 -65.63 -27.06 -26.41
CA VAL A 1073 -65.49 -27.22 -27.86
C VAL A 1073 -66.66 -26.56 -28.62
N ASN A 1074 -66.39 -25.33 -29.07
CA ASN A 1074 -67.03 -24.64 -30.22
C ASN A 1074 -68.31 -23.79 -29.99
N ASN A 1075 -68.25 -22.59 -30.57
CA ASN A 1075 -69.25 -21.53 -30.85
C ASN A 1075 -70.51 -21.27 -29.98
N THR A 1076 -70.63 -19.99 -29.57
CA THR A 1076 -71.82 -19.29 -29.03
C THR A 1076 -72.38 -19.75 -27.69
N ALA A 1077 -71.58 -19.56 -26.62
CA ALA A 1077 -72.10 -19.33 -25.28
C ALA A 1077 -72.32 -17.81 -25.05
N THR A 1078 -73.57 -17.36 -24.95
CA THR A 1078 -73.91 -15.96 -24.67
C THR A 1078 -74.33 -15.83 -23.20
N LEU A 1079 -73.46 -15.29 -22.33
CA LEU A 1079 -73.89 -14.88 -20.98
C LEU A 1079 -74.77 -13.63 -21.10
N GLN A 1080 -76.07 -13.76 -20.81
CA GLN A 1080 -76.95 -12.63 -20.58
C GLN A 1080 -77.22 -12.47 -19.08
N GLY A 1081 -76.65 -11.42 -18.46
CA GLY A 1081 -77.29 -10.73 -17.34
C GLY A 1081 -77.14 -11.28 -15.92
N GLY A 1082 -76.03 -11.93 -15.56
CA GLY A 1082 -75.74 -12.27 -14.16
C GLY A 1082 -74.25 -12.52 -13.90
N GLY A 1083 -73.64 -11.76 -13.00
CA GLY A 1083 -72.21 -11.86 -12.65
C GLY A 1083 -71.92 -12.88 -11.53
N ILE A 1084 -70.64 -13.21 -11.37
CA ILE A 1084 -70.10 -14.01 -10.25
C ILE A 1084 -69.56 -13.04 -9.20
N TYR A 1085 -70.00 -13.18 -7.95
CA TYR A 1085 -69.40 -12.52 -6.79
C TYR A 1085 -68.65 -13.55 -5.95
N ASN A 1086 -67.32 -13.40 -5.86
CA ASN A 1086 -66.45 -14.21 -5.01
C ASN A 1086 -65.69 -13.28 -4.05
N ASN A 1087 -65.65 -13.62 -2.76
CA ASN A 1087 -64.91 -12.85 -1.75
C ASN A 1087 -63.61 -13.53 -1.27
N GLY A 1088 -63.39 -14.81 -1.61
CA GLY A 1088 -62.14 -15.56 -1.38
C GLY A 1088 -61.27 -15.68 -2.63
N THR A 1089 -60.38 -16.68 -2.65
CA THR A 1089 -59.40 -16.89 -3.74
C THR A 1089 -60.02 -17.59 -4.94
N LEU A 1090 -59.60 -17.23 -6.16
CA LEU A 1090 -59.97 -17.91 -7.41
C LEU A 1090 -58.73 -18.57 -8.03
N ASN A 1091 -58.76 -19.90 -8.14
CA ASN A 1091 -57.67 -20.70 -8.72
C ASN A 1091 -58.16 -21.47 -9.96
N ILE A 1092 -57.40 -21.37 -11.07
CA ILE A 1092 -57.74 -21.99 -12.36
C ILE A 1092 -56.57 -22.83 -12.87
N ALA A 1093 -56.79 -24.12 -13.07
CA ALA A 1093 -55.81 -25.07 -13.61
C ALA A 1093 -56.32 -25.73 -14.91
N ALA A 1094 -55.65 -25.44 -16.02
CA ALA A 1094 -55.87 -26.06 -17.33
C ALA A 1094 -54.62 -26.84 -17.76
N GLN A 1095 -54.77 -28.00 -18.40
CA GLN A 1095 -53.65 -28.78 -18.93
C GLN A 1095 -53.62 -28.89 -20.47
N ASP A 1096 -54.68 -28.49 -21.18
CA ASP A 1096 -54.77 -28.59 -22.64
C ASP A 1096 -54.94 -27.20 -23.31
N ASN A 1097 -54.32 -27.04 -24.49
CA ASN A 1097 -54.02 -25.75 -25.12
C ASN A 1097 -55.21 -25.11 -25.90
N THR A 1098 -56.32 -24.83 -25.21
CA THR A 1098 -57.46 -24.07 -25.78
C THR A 1098 -58.06 -23.07 -24.78
N LEU A 1099 -57.55 -21.83 -24.79
CA LEU A 1099 -58.11 -20.73 -24.00
C LEU A 1099 -59.36 -20.13 -24.69
N ALA A 1100 -60.54 -20.38 -24.12
CA ALA A 1100 -61.77 -19.65 -24.43
C ALA A 1100 -62.06 -18.56 -23.39
N ASN A 1101 -62.60 -17.42 -23.82
CA ASN A 1101 -62.72 -16.19 -23.02
C ASN A 1101 -63.52 -16.38 -21.71
N ILE A 1102 -62.87 -16.16 -20.56
CA ILE A 1102 -63.53 -15.97 -19.26
C ILE A 1102 -63.48 -14.49 -18.91
N ASN A 1103 -64.61 -13.88 -18.59
CA ASN A 1103 -64.71 -12.48 -18.17
C ASN A 1103 -65.05 -12.43 -16.67
N VAL A 1104 -64.09 -12.01 -15.83
CA VAL A 1104 -64.23 -11.98 -14.36
C VAL A 1104 -64.29 -10.53 -13.89
N ILE A 1105 -65.31 -10.19 -13.11
CA ILE A 1105 -65.38 -8.92 -12.37
C ILE A 1105 -65.03 -9.24 -10.91
N ALA A 1106 -63.80 -8.92 -10.50
CA ALA A 1106 -63.30 -9.25 -9.17
C ALA A 1106 -63.54 -8.12 -8.16
N GLY A 1107 -63.87 -8.49 -6.92
CA GLY A 1107 -63.74 -7.63 -5.74
C GLY A 1107 -62.51 -8.02 -4.95
N ASN A 1108 -61.58 -7.07 -4.73
CA ASN A 1108 -60.44 -7.02 -3.80
C ASN A 1108 -59.53 -8.25 -3.49
N SER A 1109 -59.74 -9.42 -4.11
CA SER A 1109 -58.93 -10.64 -3.90
C SER A 1109 -58.13 -11.04 -5.15
N ALA A 1110 -56.97 -11.66 -4.95
CA ALA A 1110 -56.00 -11.96 -6.02
C ALA A 1110 -56.39 -13.17 -6.89
N ILE A 1111 -55.99 -13.14 -8.17
CA ILE A 1111 -56.19 -14.22 -9.15
C ILE A 1111 -54.82 -14.85 -9.45
N ASN A 1112 -54.69 -16.17 -9.29
CA ASN A 1112 -53.46 -16.91 -9.59
C ASN A 1112 -53.68 -17.98 -10.66
N PHE A 1113 -52.72 -18.10 -11.58
CA PHE A 1113 -52.65 -19.13 -12.63
C PHE A 1113 -51.33 -19.89 -12.50
N THR A 1114 -51.37 -21.23 -12.54
CA THR A 1114 -50.17 -22.07 -12.37
C THR A 1114 -50.14 -23.28 -13.31
N GLY A 1115 -49.21 -23.28 -14.27
CA GLY A 1115 -48.83 -24.46 -15.06
C GLY A 1115 -48.99 -24.30 -16.59
N GLY A 1116 -47.93 -24.63 -17.35
CA GLY A 1116 -47.95 -24.70 -18.82
C GLY A 1116 -47.40 -23.47 -19.54
N GLY A 1117 -46.32 -23.64 -20.31
CA GLY A 1117 -45.69 -22.56 -21.07
C GLY A 1117 -46.41 -22.24 -22.38
N ILE A 1118 -46.73 -20.96 -22.61
CA ILE A 1118 -47.38 -20.47 -23.84
C ILE A 1118 -46.31 -19.86 -24.77
N TYR A 1119 -46.15 -20.41 -25.98
CA TYR A 1119 -45.40 -19.74 -27.05
C TYR A 1119 -46.09 -19.86 -28.43
N ASN A 1120 -47.10 -19.01 -28.59
CA ASN A 1120 -47.44 -18.21 -29.77
C ASN A 1120 -47.18 -18.77 -31.19
N ASP A 1121 -48.24 -18.90 -32.00
CA ASP A 1121 -48.16 -18.83 -33.47
C ASP A 1121 -49.23 -17.86 -34.02
N ARG A 1122 -48.77 -16.77 -34.66
CA ARG A 1122 -49.51 -15.79 -35.51
C ARG A 1122 -50.36 -14.70 -34.85
N THR A 1123 -49.72 -13.52 -34.72
CA THR A 1123 -50.28 -12.18 -34.99
C THR A 1123 -51.76 -11.91 -34.69
N ALA A 1124 -52.03 -11.41 -33.48
CA ALA A 1124 -53.11 -10.47 -33.22
C ALA A 1124 -52.55 -9.26 -32.46
N THR A 1125 -52.84 -8.05 -32.93
CA THR A 1125 -52.11 -6.83 -32.57
C THR A 1125 -53.09 -5.69 -32.25
N ILE A 1126 -53.12 -5.25 -30.98
CA ILE A 1126 -53.67 -3.95 -30.50
C ILE A 1126 -55.25 -3.97 -30.57
N ILE A 1127 -56.09 -3.18 -29.86
CA ILE A 1127 -56.08 -1.73 -29.62
C ILE A 1127 -56.85 -1.29 -28.34
N ASN A 1128 -56.17 -0.52 -27.47
CA ASN A 1128 -56.55 0.65 -26.61
C ASN A 1128 -57.97 0.82 -26.00
N ALA A 1129 -58.17 1.54 -24.88
CA ALA A 1129 -57.42 2.74 -24.43
C ALA A 1129 -57.44 3.07 -22.91
N SER A 1130 -56.30 3.60 -22.41
CA SER A 1130 -56.13 4.95 -21.79
C SER A 1130 -57.04 5.44 -20.64
N PHE A 1131 -56.58 6.12 -19.58
CA PHE A 1131 -55.26 6.37 -18.94
C PHE A 1131 -55.50 7.14 -17.61
N SER A 1132 -54.63 6.98 -16.60
CA SER A 1132 -54.11 8.09 -15.78
C SER A 1132 -53.02 7.63 -14.79
N ASN A 1133 -51.83 7.36 -15.34
CA ASN A 1133 -50.51 7.50 -14.72
C ASN A 1133 -50.27 6.88 -13.32
N ASN A 1134 -50.88 5.73 -13.02
CA ASN A 1134 -50.81 5.09 -11.71
C ASN A 1134 -50.54 3.57 -11.86
N ARG A 1135 -49.36 3.13 -11.37
CA ARG A 1135 -48.92 1.73 -11.09
C ARG A 1135 -48.72 0.81 -12.33
N ALA A 1136 -47.54 0.21 -12.55
CA ALA A 1136 -46.81 -0.82 -11.77
C ALA A 1136 -47.51 -2.19 -11.85
N SER A 1137 -46.83 -3.35 -11.93
CA SER A 1137 -45.46 -3.72 -11.53
C SER A 1137 -44.99 -4.96 -12.31
N LEU A 1138 -43.75 -5.45 -12.13
CA LEU A 1138 -43.49 -6.69 -11.36
C LEU A 1138 -42.00 -7.16 -11.43
N ASP A 1139 -41.44 -7.45 -10.26
CA ASP A 1139 -40.10 -8.02 -10.00
C ASP A 1139 -40.28 -9.39 -9.32
N VAL A 1140 -39.43 -10.40 -9.62
CA VAL A 1140 -39.54 -11.78 -9.07
C VAL A 1140 -38.17 -12.46 -8.89
N ARG A 1141 -37.94 -13.05 -7.71
CA ARG A 1141 -36.81 -13.94 -7.36
C ARG A 1141 -37.34 -15.32 -6.92
N ASN A 1142 -36.52 -16.38 -7.05
CA ASN A 1142 -36.57 -17.63 -6.25
C ASN A 1142 -35.17 -18.34 -6.33
N SER A 1143 -34.84 -19.49 -5.71
CA SER A 1143 -35.64 -20.50 -4.97
C SER A 1143 -34.86 -21.30 -3.88
N SER A 1144 -33.67 -20.89 -3.40
CA SER A 1144 -32.89 -21.73 -2.45
C SER A 1144 -32.04 -21.07 -1.35
N GLY A 1145 -32.08 -19.74 -1.17
CA GLY A 1145 -31.74 -19.11 0.11
C GLY A 1145 -30.34 -19.35 0.73
N ALA A 1146 -29.26 -19.43 -0.05
CA ALA A 1146 -27.89 -19.24 0.48
C ALA A 1146 -26.91 -18.64 -0.55
N ILE A 1147 -26.53 -17.41 -0.25
CA ILE A 1147 -25.45 -16.55 -0.76
C ILE A 1147 -24.38 -17.22 -1.66
N TYR A 1148 -24.18 -16.68 -2.86
CA TYR A 1148 -22.82 -16.44 -3.37
C TYR A 1148 -22.56 -14.95 -3.47
N ASN A 1149 -21.61 -14.49 -2.66
CA ASN A 1149 -20.99 -13.19 -2.83
C ASN A 1149 -20.05 -13.30 -4.04
N ALA A 1150 -20.48 -12.77 -5.18
CA ALA A 1150 -19.63 -12.58 -6.35
C ALA A 1150 -19.46 -11.07 -6.54
N ALA A 1151 -18.21 -10.61 -6.51
CA ALA A 1151 -17.87 -9.20 -6.59
C ALA A 1151 -18.52 -8.55 -7.83
N SER A 1152 -19.27 -7.51 -7.54
CA SER A 1152 -20.02 -6.61 -8.43
C SER A 1152 -19.44 -6.40 -9.84
N ALA A 1153 -20.17 -6.87 -10.87
CA ALA A 1153 -20.30 -6.19 -12.15
C ALA A 1153 -21.56 -6.67 -12.91
N SER A 1154 -22.10 -5.79 -13.75
CA SER A 1154 -23.18 -6.02 -14.70
C SER A 1154 -22.94 -7.19 -15.67
N GLN A 1155 -23.99 -8.00 -15.90
CA GLN A 1155 -24.21 -8.91 -17.05
C GLN A 1155 -23.11 -9.94 -17.38
N LEU A 1156 -23.40 -11.23 -17.17
CA LEU A 1156 -22.69 -12.33 -17.84
C LEU A 1156 -23.66 -13.27 -18.56
N GLN A 1157 -23.25 -13.68 -19.77
CA GLN A 1157 -23.99 -14.52 -20.70
C GLN A 1157 -23.27 -15.87 -20.87
N VAL A 1158 -24.06 -16.95 -20.82
CA VAL A 1158 -23.82 -18.35 -21.25
C VAL A 1158 -22.40 -18.76 -21.70
N GLY A 1159 -21.85 -19.82 -21.09
CA GLY A 1159 -20.61 -20.47 -21.55
C GLY A 1159 -20.85 -21.64 -22.53
N ASN A 1160 -20.20 -21.62 -23.70
CA ASN A 1160 -19.14 -22.58 -24.09
C ASN A 1160 -18.75 -22.52 -25.59
N SER A 1161 -17.45 -22.73 -25.85
CA SER A 1161 -16.80 -23.06 -27.15
C SER A 1161 -16.48 -21.91 -28.12
N PHE A 1162 -15.18 -21.58 -28.31
CA PHE A 1162 -14.38 -21.84 -29.53
C PHE A 1162 -12.97 -21.17 -29.44
N PHE A 1163 -11.95 -21.77 -30.08
CA PHE A 1163 -10.55 -21.28 -30.21
C PHE A 1163 -10.46 -19.93 -30.97
N ASN A 1164 -9.44 -19.05 -30.84
CA ASN A 1164 -8.05 -19.30 -31.33
C ASN A 1164 -7.02 -18.13 -31.07
N ARG A 1165 -5.72 -18.48 -30.96
CA ARG A 1165 -4.42 -17.75 -31.17
C ARG A 1165 -4.11 -16.36 -30.54
N GLY A 1166 -2.89 -16.23 -29.98
CA GLY A 1166 -2.13 -14.95 -29.97
C GLY A 1166 -1.05 -14.80 -28.87
N THR A 1167 0.21 -15.11 -29.19
CA THR A 1167 1.45 -14.86 -28.41
C THR A 1167 1.59 -13.41 -27.89
N LEU A 1168 1.98 -13.10 -26.63
CA LEU A 1168 3.21 -13.39 -25.83
C LEU A 1168 4.23 -12.23 -25.86
N ASN A 1169 4.51 -11.60 -24.70
CA ASN A 1169 5.85 -11.19 -24.23
C ASN A 1169 5.81 -10.46 -22.86
N SER A 1170 6.75 -10.82 -21.96
CA SER A 1170 7.08 -10.10 -20.72
C SER A 1170 8.24 -9.12 -20.95
N PRO A 1171 8.62 -8.27 -19.96
CA PRO A 1171 9.74 -8.70 -19.09
C PRO A 1171 9.70 -8.22 -17.62
N ASN A 1172 10.46 -8.91 -16.77
CA ASN A 1172 10.85 -8.51 -15.41
C ASN A 1172 12.32 -8.04 -15.40
N ILE A 1173 12.68 -6.94 -14.71
CA ILE A 1173 14.06 -6.62 -14.25
C ILE A 1173 14.01 -5.88 -12.89
N ILE A 1174 14.99 -6.10 -12.01
CA ILE A 1174 15.16 -5.49 -10.66
C ILE A 1174 16.57 -4.86 -10.53
N GLY A 1175 16.65 -3.59 -10.06
CA GLY A 1175 17.84 -2.89 -9.47
C GLY A 1175 19.06 -2.65 -10.39
N GLY A 1176 19.89 -1.60 -10.29
CA GLY A 1176 20.11 -0.39 -9.46
C GLY A 1176 21.57 0.10 -9.75
N PRO A 1177 22.24 1.00 -8.99
CA PRO A 1177 21.90 2.32 -8.44
C PRO A 1177 22.56 3.51 -9.24
N ASN A 1178 22.51 4.74 -8.70
CA ASN A 1178 23.13 6.02 -9.14
C ASN A 1178 22.45 6.80 -10.29
N GLY A 1179 22.15 8.08 -10.03
CA GLY A 1179 21.83 9.08 -11.07
C GLY A 1179 20.58 9.93 -10.79
N ILE A 1180 20.76 11.12 -10.19
CA ILE A 1180 19.71 12.15 -10.07
C ILE A 1180 19.62 12.91 -11.41
N GLY A 1181 18.41 13.24 -11.86
CA GLY A 1181 18.21 14.05 -13.07
C GLY A 1181 16.74 14.31 -13.38
N ALA A 1182 16.09 15.21 -12.63
CA ALA A 1182 14.80 15.76 -13.02
C ALA A 1182 14.97 16.83 -14.11
N ILE A 1183 13.91 17.09 -14.89
CA ILE A 1183 13.45 18.43 -15.34
C ILE A 1183 12.06 18.24 -16.01
N ALA A 1184 11.09 19.05 -15.60
CA ALA A 1184 9.77 19.20 -16.23
C ALA A 1184 9.79 20.43 -17.17
N TYR A 1185 8.84 20.67 -18.09
CA TYR A 1185 7.47 21.16 -17.81
C TYR A 1185 6.73 21.45 -19.15
N THR A 1186 5.38 21.27 -19.20
CA THR A 1186 4.31 22.03 -19.94
C THR A 1186 4.50 22.51 -21.40
N ASP A 1187 3.45 22.70 -22.23
CA ASP A 1187 2.00 22.40 -22.21
C ASP A 1187 1.43 22.49 -23.67
N LEU A 1188 0.23 21.94 -23.85
CA LEU A 1188 -0.72 22.02 -24.98
C LEU A 1188 -0.40 22.93 -26.20
N GLY A 1189 -0.20 22.28 -27.34
CA GLY A 1189 -0.26 22.87 -28.68
C GLY A 1189 -0.30 21.78 -29.77
N GLY A 1190 -1.49 21.24 -30.06
CA GLY A 1190 -1.62 20.03 -30.89
C GLY A 1190 -1.54 20.27 -32.40
N ASN A 1191 -1.09 19.24 -33.14
CA ASN A 1191 -1.81 18.64 -34.29
C ASN A 1191 -1.07 17.38 -34.81
N GLU A 1192 -1.80 16.57 -35.58
CA GLU A 1192 -1.47 15.18 -35.97
C GLU A 1192 -0.26 15.01 -36.92
N PHE A 1193 0.33 13.82 -36.88
CA PHE A 1193 0.47 12.94 -38.05
C PHE A 1193 0.49 11.45 -37.64
#